data_AF-A0A9W4JA10-F1
#
_entry.id   AF-A0A9W4JA10-F1
#
_cell.length_a   1.000
_cell.length_b   1.000
_cell.length_c   1.000
_cell.angle_alpha   90.00
_cell.angle_beta   90.00
_cell.angle_gamma   90.00
#
_symmetry.space_group_name_H-M   'P 1'
#
loop_
_entity.id
_entity.type
_entity.pdbx_description
1 polymer ?
#
loop_
_entity_poly.entity_id
_entity_poly.type
_entity_poly.pdbx_seq_one_letter_code
_entity_poly.pdbx_strand_id
1 'polypeptide(L)'
;MDEYDYVIIGAGIGGLVLANRLSEDESVKVLLIEAGANRMGDPRIDTPGFLGTQYGDPDFDWDYMTVPQEHAKNRQIGQPRGRVVGGSSAMNFSVAMYPTESNFEAWKALGNEGWGSEDMAPYLRKFHSYTAPSEATAELLDTARYMKSDNQGCDGPVPISLPDVYGPFNKAWNETFAKLGWQTDADPIKGRKLGAFTSPLTVDSKTGKRGYAASYYSPEVAARPNLRLLPETMVEKIEFRQEDEQLVATGVVVKTGDESYQIAAKKEVLLCGGSLNSPQVLELSGVGDATLLKSHGIPVLLENPGVGENLQDHALTTISFEVADGQISGDIMRDPNVVQAVIKLYQETNGGPLAGMPLSTAYLPFVDGDGLVPREEVETLLAKHLDNAGTPSNLRLQYDQIRRMILDPEVSSSHFLFLPAQLHMHPGKTTLTDVLAKTLPENYVSLLMLHSHPFSRGSVHISSNRSEDKPTYDPKLLSHPLDLEMMARQMQFAERIVETEPFSTLLKPGKSMPESTRDMCDLDHVKEVVKDRLFTCFHPAGSCAMLPRDQGGVVDSKLKVYGTKNLRVVDASVLPLEPSGNIQSAVYAVAERAADLIKESRTRLNTFRVSDMAELVGTVAAVLQLAQTVASTALQVHDFFSVIQNAPREIRTISRDVHAFYMLVNNLATSLLSPSVVAAVESDAEIEIALKTLLDPMRNCRAVLTRMKDKLSPHLKADVSAVQVSGQDSEGGNPISVERLRMRSGNVSWYFRRREVFATAIELERTKATFGATMGSITMLLALKGASSKDDKNSKNYKHKFNEDAGSALNVYANSVFGDNEPANNSMESFTTKVNKPTTAVLADPALAEELKIGIKSKSKFVMEALLQQIHVDVRDQAGRTALSHSAEIGNFEITELLLKEGALVSTRQYSLSISHRDSGKSPIHWAAMKGHKHIVELLLQYGANPNARTTSGRTPAQEAAAASHNELLVFLLSKNADINTQAYSDGWSPLHEVIYLNKIAMVELLVDHGAHLNARLTSSKTPLHMAVVQRNIRVMEILLKAGADPDLPMNEDITPLHLAAAAGWIPGVEILVQNGAEINARDSLTLETPLHKAARNRGLYAIERLLALGANESAFNCDGQNYEDILNCAQVNPKHWAVDSSRGAYLMSLHWGTIN
;
A
#
# COMPACT_ATOMS: atom_id res chain seq x y z
N MET A 1 -19.94 -24.17 32.36
CA MET A 1 -19.34 -22.88 31.96
C MET A 1 -19.26 -22.90 30.45
N ASP A 2 -19.82 -21.89 29.79
CA ASP A 2 -19.65 -21.74 28.35
C ASP A 2 -18.16 -21.41 28.11
N GLU A 3 -17.46 -22.25 27.37
CA GLU A 3 -16.06 -22.01 27.02
C GLU A 3 -15.97 -21.47 25.59
N TYR A 4 -15.24 -20.37 25.43
CA TYR A 4 -15.01 -19.70 24.14
C TYR A 4 -13.56 -19.89 23.69
N ASP A 5 -13.30 -19.91 22.39
CA ASP A 5 -11.93 -19.88 21.87
C ASP A 5 -11.29 -18.52 22.14
N TYR A 6 -12.02 -17.45 21.82
CA TYR A 6 -11.59 -16.07 22.03
C TYR A 6 -12.61 -15.33 22.90
N VAL A 7 -12.11 -14.61 23.90
CA VAL A 7 -12.89 -13.66 24.69
C VAL A 7 -12.36 -12.26 24.41
N ILE A 8 -13.20 -11.41 23.85
CA ILE A 8 -12.88 -10.05 23.41
C ILE A 8 -13.50 -9.07 24.40
N ILE A 9 -12.68 -8.16 24.94
CA ILE A 9 -13.07 -7.18 25.97
C ILE A 9 -13.21 -5.80 25.31
N GLY A 10 -14.44 -5.31 25.18
CA GLY A 10 -14.80 -4.03 24.57
C GLY A 10 -15.28 -4.18 23.13
N ALA A 11 -16.52 -3.76 22.85
CA ALA A 11 -17.13 -3.72 21.52
C ALA A 11 -16.94 -2.37 20.82
N GLY A 12 -15.72 -1.81 20.92
CA GLY A 12 -15.27 -0.69 20.09
C GLY A 12 -14.83 -1.13 18.69
N ILE A 13 -14.05 -0.29 18.00
CA ILE A 13 -13.49 -0.62 16.67
C ILE A 13 -12.72 -1.94 16.70
N GLY A 14 -11.73 -2.07 17.60
CA GLY A 14 -10.90 -3.27 17.70
C GLY A 14 -11.72 -4.54 17.93
N GLY A 15 -12.61 -4.51 18.91
CA GLY A 15 -13.38 -5.70 19.30
C GLY A 15 -14.41 -6.15 18.27
N LEU A 16 -15.12 -5.22 17.63
CA LEU A 16 -16.12 -5.57 16.60
C LEU A 16 -15.46 -6.08 15.31
N VAL A 17 -14.31 -5.51 14.91
CA VAL A 17 -13.51 -6.02 13.79
C VAL A 17 -13.05 -7.44 14.07
N LEU A 18 -12.42 -7.68 15.23
CA LEU A 18 -11.94 -8.99 15.62
C LEU A 18 -13.08 -10.01 15.76
N ALA A 19 -14.19 -9.62 16.37
CA ALA A 19 -15.36 -10.49 16.53
C ALA A 19 -15.90 -10.97 15.18
N ASN A 20 -16.04 -10.06 14.22
CA ASN A 20 -16.45 -10.42 12.87
C ASN A 20 -15.40 -11.32 12.19
N ARG A 21 -14.15 -10.88 12.12
CA ARG A 21 -13.10 -11.59 11.36
C ARG A 21 -12.78 -12.97 11.93
N LEU A 22 -12.76 -13.14 13.25
CA LEU A 22 -12.45 -14.43 13.87
C LEU A 22 -13.62 -15.42 13.78
N SER A 23 -14.86 -14.92 13.80
CA SER A 23 -16.06 -15.76 13.67
C SER A 23 -16.40 -16.15 12.23
N GLU A 24 -15.70 -15.62 11.22
CA GLU A 24 -15.79 -16.10 9.83
C GLU A 24 -15.48 -17.60 9.72
N ASP A 25 -14.66 -18.15 10.63
CA ASP A 25 -14.46 -19.58 10.78
C ASP A 25 -15.48 -20.15 11.78
N GLU A 26 -16.44 -20.93 11.28
CA GLU A 26 -17.53 -21.54 12.06
C GLU A 26 -17.03 -22.43 13.21
N SER A 27 -15.78 -22.93 13.14
CA SER A 27 -15.16 -23.73 14.19
C SER A 27 -14.65 -22.91 15.38
N VAL A 28 -14.62 -21.58 15.27
CA VAL A 28 -14.11 -20.66 16.29
C VAL A 28 -15.25 -20.04 17.08
N LYS A 29 -15.31 -20.30 18.38
CA LYS A 29 -16.27 -19.67 19.28
C LYS A 29 -15.73 -18.36 19.83
N VAL A 30 -16.41 -17.26 19.54
CA VAL A 30 -16.03 -15.91 19.96
C VAL A 30 -17.07 -15.34 20.91
N LEU A 31 -16.62 -14.83 22.06
CA LEU A 31 -17.42 -13.98 22.93
C LEU A 31 -16.90 -12.55 22.85
N LEU A 32 -17.80 -11.61 22.62
CA LEU A 32 -17.54 -10.18 22.67
C LEU A 32 -18.27 -9.58 23.87
N ILE A 33 -17.56 -8.91 24.77
CA ILE A 33 -18.09 -8.32 25.99
C ILE A 33 -18.04 -6.80 25.87
N GLU A 34 -19.11 -6.10 26.24
CA GLU A 34 -19.18 -4.63 26.24
C GLU A 34 -19.79 -4.13 27.55
N ALA A 35 -19.15 -3.12 28.15
CA ALA A 35 -19.62 -2.53 29.41
C ALA A 35 -20.86 -1.64 29.22
N GLY A 36 -21.02 -1.06 28.03
CA GLY A 36 -22.17 -0.26 27.62
C GLY A 36 -23.32 -1.07 27.04
N ALA A 37 -24.43 -0.38 26.80
CA ALA A 37 -25.64 -0.98 26.23
C ALA A 37 -25.48 -1.27 24.73
N ASN A 38 -26.28 -2.21 24.21
CA ASN A 38 -26.49 -2.32 22.77
C ASN A 38 -27.59 -1.36 22.33
N ARG A 39 -27.19 -0.27 21.65
CA ARG A 39 -28.10 0.78 21.15
C ARG A 39 -28.08 0.89 19.62
N MET A 40 -27.75 -0.20 18.92
CA MET A 40 -27.78 -0.21 17.45
C MET A 40 -29.18 0.17 16.95
N GLY A 41 -29.26 1.16 16.06
CA GLY A 41 -30.51 1.72 15.55
C GLY A 41 -31.11 2.86 16.39
N ASP A 42 -30.48 3.28 17.50
CA ASP A 42 -30.86 4.50 18.21
C ASP A 42 -30.61 5.73 17.30
N PRO A 43 -31.64 6.55 17.02
CA PRO A 43 -31.49 7.73 16.17
C PRO A 43 -30.40 8.71 16.62
N ARG A 44 -30.08 8.76 17.93
CA ARG A 44 -29.01 9.60 18.48
C ARG A 44 -27.62 9.17 18.01
N ILE A 45 -27.43 7.88 17.69
CA ILE A 45 -26.20 7.33 17.09
C ILE A 45 -26.28 7.43 15.57
N ASP A 46 -27.36 6.90 14.99
CA ASP A 46 -27.53 6.74 13.54
C ASP A 46 -27.50 8.08 12.80
N THR A 47 -27.96 9.17 13.42
CA THR A 47 -27.98 10.51 12.83
C THR A 47 -26.70 11.27 13.20
N PRO A 48 -25.79 11.55 12.25
CA PRO A 48 -24.52 12.22 12.56
C PRO A 48 -24.70 13.52 13.34
N GLY A 49 -25.64 14.37 12.95
CA GLY A 49 -25.92 15.66 13.59
C GLY A 49 -26.46 15.60 15.03
N PHE A 50 -26.84 14.42 15.54
CA PHE A 50 -27.31 14.24 16.93
C PHE A 50 -26.21 13.84 17.91
N LEU A 51 -24.94 13.74 17.49
CA LEU A 51 -23.82 13.41 18.38
C LEU A 51 -23.79 14.24 19.67
N GLY A 52 -24.20 15.51 19.61
CA GLY A 52 -24.20 16.40 20.78
C GLY A 52 -25.16 15.99 21.89
N THR A 53 -26.16 15.13 21.61
CA THR A 53 -27.09 14.60 22.61
C THR A 53 -26.52 13.43 23.40
N GLN A 54 -25.38 12.88 22.99
CA GLN A 54 -24.75 11.72 23.62
C GLN A 54 -23.71 12.11 24.68
N TYR A 55 -23.13 13.30 24.60
CA TYR A 55 -22.03 13.73 25.47
C TYR A 55 -22.50 13.97 26.91
N GLY A 56 -21.83 13.31 27.86
CA GLY A 56 -22.21 13.31 29.28
C GLY A 56 -23.44 12.46 29.62
N ASP A 57 -24.05 11.77 28.65
CA ASP A 57 -25.12 10.79 28.92
C ASP A 57 -24.48 9.44 29.27
N PRO A 58 -24.65 8.91 30.50
CA PRO A 58 -24.02 7.66 30.93
C PRO A 58 -24.47 6.41 30.15
N ASP A 59 -25.57 6.51 29.38
CA ASP A 59 -26.02 5.46 28.46
C ASP A 59 -25.11 5.33 27.22
N PHE A 60 -24.33 6.36 26.90
CA PHE A 60 -23.48 6.45 25.70
C PHE A 60 -22.03 6.77 26.01
N ASP A 61 -21.77 7.51 27.08
CA ASP A 61 -20.48 8.15 27.36
C ASP A 61 -19.92 7.68 28.71
N TRP A 62 -18.63 7.34 28.72
CA TRP A 62 -17.89 7.15 29.96
C TRP A 62 -17.66 8.47 30.70
N ASP A 63 -17.71 9.61 30.02
CA ASP A 63 -17.59 10.96 30.58
C ASP A 63 -16.32 11.14 31.42
N TYR A 64 -15.15 10.92 30.80
CA TYR A 64 -13.87 11.13 31.49
C TYR A 64 -13.54 12.61 31.65
N MET A 65 -12.70 12.92 32.62
CA MET A 65 -12.19 14.26 32.86
C MET A 65 -10.70 14.15 33.20
N THR A 66 -9.87 15.02 32.64
CA THR A 66 -8.46 15.06 33.03
C THR A 66 -8.31 15.46 34.50
N VAL A 67 -7.19 15.08 35.10
CA VAL A 67 -6.68 15.81 36.28
C VAL A 67 -6.40 17.28 35.90
N PRO A 68 -6.27 18.20 36.88
CA PRO A 68 -5.84 19.57 36.60
C PRO A 68 -4.52 19.58 35.83
N GLN A 69 -4.54 20.18 34.64
CA GLN A 69 -3.38 20.21 33.75
C GLN A 69 -2.46 21.37 34.12
N GLU A 70 -1.35 21.08 34.80
CA GLU A 70 -0.41 22.08 35.36
C GLU A 70 0.04 23.11 34.32
N HIS A 71 0.41 22.64 33.12
CA HIS A 71 0.94 23.48 32.04
C HIS A 71 -0.15 24.17 31.21
N ALA A 72 -1.42 23.91 31.51
CA ALA A 72 -2.60 24.49 30.86
C ALA A 72 -3.50 25.21 31.89
N LYS A 73 -2.89 26.02 32.77
CA LYS A 73 -3.57 26.85 33.77
C LYS A 73 -4.44 26.06 34.75
N ASN A 74 -4.03 24.84 35.10
CA ASN A 74 -4.78 23.91 35.95
C ASN A 74 -6.21 23.64 35.47
N ARG A 75 -6.46 23.78 34.17
CA ARG A 75 -7.76 23.45 33.58
C ARG A 75 -7.98 21.94 33.61
N GLN A 76 -9.25 21.56 33.69
CA GLN A 76 -9.69 20.19 33.55
C GLN A 76 -10.53 20.07 32.29
N ILE A 77 -10.17 19.12 31.44
CA ILE A 77 -10.68 19.00 30.08
C ILE A 77 -11.48 17.69 30.00
N GLY A 78 -12.73 17.79 29.57
CA GLY A 78 -13.62 16.65 29.40
C GLY A 78 -13.20 15.79 28.21
N GLN A 79 -13.32 14.49 28.38
CA GLN A 79 -12.88 13.48 27.43
C GLN A 79 -13.99 12.43 27.20
N PRO A 80 -14.97 12.73 26.33
CA PRO A 80 -16.02 11.79 26.00
C PRO A 80 -15.45 10.53 25.35
N ARG A 81 -15.99 9.37 25.75
CA ARG A 81 -15.64 8.05 25.22
C ARG A 81 -16.88 7.18 25.13
N GLY A 82 -17.08 6.54 23.99
CA GLY A 82 -18.24 5.67 23.81
C GLY A 82 -18.25 4.49 24.78
N ARG A 83 -19.30 4.42 25.60
CA ARG A 83 -19.73 3.33 26.48
C ARG A 83 -21.00 2.69 25.91
N VAL A 84 -20.85 2.11 24.72
CA VAL A 84 -21.95 1.54 23.93
C VAL A 84 -21.35 0.59 22.90
N VAL A 85 -22.12 -0.36 22.38
CA VAL A 85 -21.70 -1.18 21.23
C VAL A 85 -21.37 -0.26 20.04
N GLY A 86 -20.14 -0.33 19.55
CA GLY A 86 -19.54 0.62 18.60
C GLY A 86 -18.44 1.50 19.22
N GLY A 87 -18.40 1.60 20.55
CA GLY A 87 -17.47 2.44 21.29
C GLY A 87 -17.49 3.89 20.81
N SER A 88 -16.32 4.53 20.79
CA SER A 88 -16.21 5.94 20.39
C SER A 88 -16.60 6.22 18.93
N SER A 89 -16.66 5.19 18.06
CA SER A 89 -17.10 5.39 16.67
C SER A 89 -18.60 5.72 16.55
N ALA A 90 -19.40 5.39 17.57
CA ALA A 90 -20.83 5.72 17.63
C ALA A 90 -21.11 7.21 17.94
N MET A 91 -20.11 7.96 18.42
CA MET A 91 -20.25 9.34 18.89
C MET A 91 -19.17 10.32 18.41
N ASN A 92 -18.29 9.89 17.49
CA ASN A 92 -17.28 10.75 16.90
C ASN A 92 -17.88 11.68 15.82
N PHE A 93 -17.06 12.59 15.27
CA PHE A 93 -17.49 13.49 14.17
C PHE A 93 -17.53 12.81 12.79
N SER A 94 -17.41 11.47 12.73
CA SER A 94 -17.37 10.68 11.50
C SER A 94 -16.22 10.96 10.54
N VAL A 95 -15.22 11.80 10.88
CA VAL A 95 -14.15 12.16 9.94
C VAL A 95 -13.21 11.00 9.64
N ALA A 96 -13.22 10.50 8.41
CA ALA A 96 -12.29 9.48 7.94
C ALA A 96 -11.00 10.14 7.42
N MET A 97 -10.07 10.35 8.35
CA MET A 97 -8.71 10.77 8.05
C MET A 97 -7.78 9.57 8.06
N TYR A 98 -6.79 9.57 7.18
CA TYR A 98 -5.84 8.47 7.06
C TYR A 98 -4.47 8.94 7.61
N PRO A 99 -3.63 8.06 8.17
CA PRO A 99 -2.24 8.39 8.49
C PRO A 99 -1.38 8.58 7.24
N THR A 100 -0.28 9.32 7.36
CA THR A 100 0.72 9.49 6.28
C THR A 100 1.70 8.32 6.22
N GLU A 101 2.43 8.19 5.11
CA GLU A 101 3.53 7.22 4.95
C GLU A 101 4.54 7.35 6.10
N SER A 102 4.97 8.57 6.41
CA SER A 102 5.93 8.87 7.48
C SER A 102 5.45 8.43 8.86
N ASN A 103 4.13 8.41 9.12
CA ASN A 103 3.62 7.91 10.39
C ASN A 103 3.85 6.40 10.55
N PHE A 104 3.61 5.60 9.51
CA PHE A 104 3.84 4.16 9.56
C PHE A 104 5.33 3.80 9.50
N GLU A 105 6.12 4.54 8.71
CA GLU A 105 7.58 4.36 8.74
C GLU A 105 8.18 4.71 10.10
N ALA A 106 7.62 5.69 10.82
CA ALA A 106 8.00 5.95 12.20
C ALA A 106 7.66 4.77 13.12
N TRP A 107 6.48 4.13 12.98
CA TRP A 107 6.14 2.93 13.75
C TRP A 107 7.12 1.78 13.49
N LYS A 108 7.44 1.53 12.22
CA LYS A 108 8.44 0.52 11.82
C LYS A 108 9.81 0.83 12.42
N ALA A 109 10.26 2.07 12.32
CA ALA A 109 11.55 2.52 12.86
C ALA A 109 11.63 2.46 14.39
N LEU A 110 10.49 2.40 15.09
CA LEU A 110 10.41 2.16 16.54
C LEU A 110 10.52 0.66 16.91
N GLY A 111 10.90 -0.20 15.97
CA GLY A 111 11.14 -1.64 16.21
C GLY A 111 9.99 -2.55 15.79
N ASN A 112 9.00 -2.03 15.07
CA ASN A 112 7.80 -2.75 14.69
C ASN A 112 7.84 -3.17 13.22
N GLU A 113 8.70 -4.14 12.92
CA GLU A 113 8.77 -4.73 11.58
C GLU A 113 7.40 -5.25 11.13
N GLY A 114 7.06 -4.97 9.88
CA GLY A 114 5.73 -5.24 9.32
C GLY A 114 4.67 -4.17 9.63
N TRP A 115 4.97 -3.08 10.33
CA TRP A 115 4.01 -1.99 10.54
C TRP A 115 4.33 -0.75 9.68
N GLY A 116 5.05 -0.94 8.57
CA GLY A 116 5.39 0.10 7.62
C GLY A 116 4.21 0.50 6.73
N SER A 117 4.43 1.52 5.90
CA SER A 117 3.40 2.08 5.04
C SER A 117 2.81 1.07 4.06
N GLU A 118 3.66 0.31 3.36
CA GLU A 118 3.27 -0.75 2.43
C GLU A 118 2.48 -1.87 3.14
N ASP A 119 2.92 -2.22 4.35
CA ASP A 119 2.30 -3.26 5.16
C ASP A 119 0.88 -2.86 5.61
N MET A 120 0.65 -1.57 5.88
CA MET A 120 -0.61 -1.04 6.38
C MET A 120 -1.59 -0.62 5.26
N ALA A 121 -1.07 -0.34 4.06
CA ALA A 121 -1.87 0.15 2.94
C ALA A 121 -3.08 -0.74 2.56
N PRO A 122 -3.01 -2.08 2.55
CA PRO A 122 -4.18 -2.92 2.29
C PRO A 122 -5.27 -2.76 3.35
N TYR A 123 -4.88 -2.61 4.61
CA TYR A 123 -5.79 -2.52 5.75
C TYR A 123 -6.53 -1.17 5.80
N LEU A 124 -5.92 -0.10 5.27
CA LEU A 124 -6.59 1.19 5.07
C LEU A 124 -7.68 1.15 4.00
N ARG A 125 -7.73 0.12 3.16
CA ARG A 125 -8.81 -0.13 2.17
C ARG A 125 -9.78 -1.21 2.62
N LYS A 126 -9.34 -2.16 3.44
CA LYS A 126 -10.11 -3.35 3.84
C LYS A 126 -11.35 -3.01 4.68
N PHE A 127 -11.29 -1.94 5.48
CA PHE A 127 -12.34 -1.66 6.45
C PHE A 127 -13.56 -0.90 5.89
N HIS A 128 -13.40 -0.19 4.77
CA HIS A 128 -14.45 0.69 4.25
C HIS A 128 -14.91 0.38 2.83
N SER A 129 -16.10 0.89 2.52
CA SER A 129 -16.66 1.01 1.18
C SER A 129 -16.95 2.47 0.88
N TYR A 130 -16.28 3.00 -0.14
CA TYR A 130 -16.40 4.41 -0.53
C TYR A 130 -17.51 4.61 -1.57
N THR A 131 -18.33 5.64 -1.36
CA THR A 131 -19.26 6.16 -2.38
C THR A 131 -18.86 7.57 -2.78
N ALA A 132 -18.80 7.81 -4.09
CA ALA A 132 -18.50 9.13 -4.63
C ALA A 132 -19.56 10.17 -4.23
N PRO A 133 -19.18 11.44 -4.00
CA PRO A 133 -20.12 12.54 -3.78
C PRO A 133 -21.03 12.79 -4.99
N SER A 134 -22.08 13.57 -4.76
CA SER A 134 -22.83 14.20 -5.87
C SER A 134 -21.91 15.08 -6.72
N GLU A 135 -22.29 15.33 -7.98
CA GLU A 135 -21.51 16.19 -8.88
C GLU A 135 -21.31 17.60 -8.30
N ALA A 136 -22.35 18.16 -7.67
CA ALA A 136 -22.29 19.48 -7.04
C ALA A 136 -21.29 19.51 -5.87
N THR A 137 -21.31 18.49 -5.00
CA THR A 137 -20.35 18.41 -3.87
C THR A 137 -18.93 18.12 -4.38
N ALA A 138 -18.78 17.30 -5.41
CA ALA A 138 -17.50 17.02 -6.05
C ALA A 138 -16.85 18.28 -6.63
N GLU A 139 -17.63 19.11 -7.33
CA GLU A 139 -17.20 20.39 -7.89
C GLU A 139 -16.88 21.40 -6.79
N LEU A 140 -17.76 21.54 -5.78
CA LEU A 140 -17.59 22.48 -4.67
C LEU A 140 -16.29 22.24 -3.90
N LEU A 141 -15.96 20.96 -3.66
CA LEU A 141 -14.80 20.54 -2.89
C LEU A 141 -13.57 20.22 -3.75
N ASP A 142 -13.69 20.32 -5.08
CA ASP A 142 -12.66 19.94 -6.06
C ASP A 142 -12.10 18.54 -5.78
N THR A 143 -12.98 17.55 -5.57
CA THR A 143 -12.56 16.22 -5.12
C THR A 143 -11.79 15.44 -6.18
N ALA A 144 -12.03 15.70 -7.47
CA ALA A 144 -11.34 15.03 -8.57
C ALA A 144 -9.82 15.26 -8.53
N ARG A 145 -9.41 16.41 -7.98
CA ARG A 145 -8.00 16.78 -7.79
C ARG A 145 -7.25 15.78 -6.91
N TYR A 146 -7.76 15.52 -5.70
CA TYR A 146 -7.02 14.75 -4.69
C TYR A 146 -7.66 13.40 -4.33
N MET A 147 -8.95 13.16 -4.55
CA MET A 147 -9.57 11.90 -4.11
C MET A 147 -9.66 10.90 -5.27
N LYS A 148 -8.72 9.96 -5.34
CA LYS A 148 -8.66 8.97 -6.43
C LYS A 148 -9.45 7.72 -6.04
N SER A 149 -10.52 7.42 -6.78
CA SER A 149 -11.42 6.29 -6.52
C SER A 149 -10.68 4.96 -6.41
N ASP A 150 -9.66 4.75 -7.22
CA ASP A 150 -8.90 3.49 -7.29
C ASP A 150 -8.09 3.21 -6.02
N ASN A 151 -7.86 4.22 -5.17
CA ASN A 151 -7.17 4.06 -3.89
C ASN A 151 -8.13 3.79 -2.72
N GLN A 152 -9.44 3.90 -2.92
CA GLN A 152 -10.46 3.70 -1.90
C GLN A 152 -10.81 2.22 -1.70
N GLY A 153 -11.35 1.87 -0.53
CA GLY A 153 -11.97 0.57 -0.29
C GLY A 153 -13.33 0.46 -0.99
N CYS A 154 -13.68 -0.74 -1.48
CA CYS A 154 -14.95 -1.00 -2.15
C CYS A 154 -15.84 -2.02 -1.42
N ASP A 155 -15.27 -2.89 -0.59
CA ASP A 155 -15.95 -4.06 -0.04
C ASP A 155 -15.98 -4.09 1.51
N GLY A 156 -15.43 -3.04 2.15
CA GLY A 156 -15.37 -2.97 3.59
C GLY A 156 -16.72 -2.62 4.25
N PRO A 157 -16.98 -3.09 5.49
CA PRO A 157 -18.28 -2.91 6.13
C PRO A 157 -18.65 -1.47 6.44
N VAL A 158 -17.66 -0.58 6.63
CA VAL A 158 -17.91 0.80 7.05
C VAL A 158 -18.16 1.68 5.81
N PRO A 159 -19.36 2.24 5.63
CA PRO A 159 -19.61 3.14 4.51
C PRO A 159 -18.92 4.48 4.72
N ILE A 160 -18.30 5.00 3.66
CA ILE A 160 -17.63 6.30 3.63
C ILE A 160 -18.15 7.10 2.43
N SER A 161 -18.49 8.37 2.65
CA SER A 161 -18.95 9.29 1.61
C SER A 161 -18.66 10.75 1.95
N LEU A 162 -18.95 11.64 1.00
CA LEU A 162 -19.03 13.08 1.22
C LEU A 162 -20.49 13.50 1.03
N PRO A 163 -21.29 13.60 2.12
CA PRO A 163 -22.69 13.98 2.01
C PRO A 163 -22.85 15.44 1.57
N ASP A 164 -24.02 15.80 1.04
CA ASP A 164 -24.33 17.15 0.53
C ASP A 164 -24.59 18.16 1.66
N VAL A 165 -23.56 18.39 2.49
CA VAL A 165 -23.58 19.28 3.67
C VAL A 165 -22.57 20.42 3.59
N TYR A 166 -21.73 20.44 2.56
CA TYR A 166 -20.65 21.40 2.38
C TYR A 166 -21.13 22.71 1.74
N GLY A 167 -20.51 23.83 2.11
CA GLY A 167 -20.97 25.16 1.71
C GLY A 167 -19.86 26.12 1.27
N PRO A 168 -20.17 27.44 1.19
CA PRO A 168 -19.26 28.46 0.68
C PRO A 168 -17.90 28.51 1.41
N PHE A 169 -17.89 28.29 2.73
CA PHE A 169 -16.65 28.25 3.50
C PHE A 169 -15.73 27.08 3.10
N ASN A 170 -16.28 25.90 2.82
CA ASN A 170 -15.48 24.74 2.41
C ASN A 170 -14.86 24.94 1.03
N LYS A 171 -15.61 25.57 0.11
CA LYS A 171 -15.08 25.99 -1.19
C LYS A 171 -13.96 27.02 -1.03
N ALA A 172 -14.23 28.07 -0.25
CA ALA A 172 -13.27 29.15 -0.01
C ALA A 172 -11.98 28.65 0.66
N TRP A 173 -12.07 27.63 1.54
CA TRP A 173 -10.93 27.02 2.19
C TRP A 173 -9.90 26.51 1.17
N ASN A 174 -10.34 25.68 0.22
CA ASN A 174 -9.44 25.12 -0.81
C ASN A 174 -8.81 26.22 -1.68
N GLU A 175 -9.60 27.21 -2.10
CA GLU A 175 -9.13 28.33 -2.94
C GLU A 175 -8.14 29.24 -2.21
N THR A 176 -8.37 29.49 -0.92
CA THR A 176 -7.47 30.29 -0.07
C THR A 176 -6.11 29.60 0.10
N PHE A 177 -6.09 28.30 0.39
CA PHE A 177 -4.83 27.57 0.51
C PHE A 177 -4.07 27.45 -0.82
N ALA A 178 -4.78 27.34 -1.95
CA ALA A 178 -4.16 27.42 -3.27
C ALA A 178 -3.46 28.77 -3.50
N LYS A 179 -4.09 29.89 -3.12
CA LYS A 179 -3.47 31.23 -3.20
C LYS A 179 -2.30 31.42 -2.24
N LEU A 180 -2.32 30.77 -1.08
CA LEU A 180 -1.19 30.73 -0.15
C LEU A 180 -0.03 29.84 -0.64
N GLY A 181 -0.19 29.16 -1.79
CA GLY A 181 0.83 28.29 -2.38
C GLY A 181 0.80 26.84 -1.87
N TRP A 182 -0.27 26.43 -1.20
CA TRP A 182 -0.40 25.13 -0.53
C TRP A 182 -1.57 24.32 -1.09
N GLN A 183 -1.37 23.78 -2.30
CA GLN A 183 -2.31 22.87 -2.97
C GLN A 183 -1.58 21.59 -3.39
N THR A 184 -2.23 20.43 -3.20
CA THR A 184 -1.70 19.14 -3.63
C THR A 184 -2.74 18.33 -4.39
N ASP A 185 -2.31 17.57 -5.39
CA ASP A 185 -3.17 16.62 -6.09
C ASP A 185 -2.99 15.19 -5.55
N ALA A 186 -2.15 15.06 -4.51
CA ALA A 186 -1.83 13.80 -3.89
C ALA A 186 -3.04 13.22 -3.14
N ASP A 187 -3.21 11.91 -3.30
CA ASP A 187 -4.30 11.19 -2.69
C ASP A 187 -4.15 11.10 -1.16
N PRO A 188 -5.15 11.47 -0.34
CA PRO A 188 -5.02 11.39 1.10
C PRO A 188 -4.84 9.98 1.68
N ILE A 189 -5.05 8.90 0.94
CA ILE A 189 -4.75 7.52 1.36
C ILE A 189 -3.34 7.12 0.94
N LYS A 190 -2.95 7.38 -0.32
CA LYS A 190 -1.69 6.88 -0.90
C LYS A 190 -0.54 7.89 -0.88
N GLY A 191 -0.85 9.18 -0.92
CA GLY A 191 0.09 10.26 -1.20
C GLY A 191 0.45 11.11 0.01
N ARG A 192 1.39 12.04 -0.23
CA ARG A 192 1.77 13.10 0.72
C ARG A 192 0.58 14.02 0.98
N LYS A 193 0.39 14.45 2.22
CA LYS A 193 -0.75 15.28 2.61
C LYS A 193 -0.23 16.66 2.97
N LEU A 194 -0.10 17.51 1.96
CA LEU A 194 0.27 18.91 2.11
C LEU A 194 -0.74 19.80 1.40
N GLY A 195 -1.13 20.91 2.02
CA GLY A 195 -2.21 21.77 1.54
C GLY A 195 -3.61 21.33 1.97
N ALA A 196 -4.61 22.01 1.40
CA ALA A 196 -6.00 21.85 1.76
C ALA A 196 -6.72 20.71 1.02
N PHE A 197 -7.54 19.98 1.77
CA PHE A 197 -8.44 18.94 1.28
C PHE A 197 -9.61 18.74 2.25
N THR A 198 -10.61 17.99 1.82
CA THR A 198 -11.74 17.60 2.67
C THR A 198 -11.76 16.09 2.83
N SER A 199 -11.63 15.63 4.07
CA SER A 199 -11.76 14.21 4.41
C SER A 199 -13.21 13.76 4.24
N PRO A 200 -13.44 12.54 3.72
CA PRO A 200 -14.78 11.98 3.70
C PRO A 200 -15.25 11.64 5.12
N LEU A 201 -16.55 11.43 5.26
CA LEU A 201 -17.19 11.03 6.51
C LEU A 201 -17.57 9.55 6.48
N THR A 202 -17.51 8.87 7.61
CA THR A 202 -18.10 7.54 7.82
C THR A 202 -19.63 7.69 7.91
N VAL A 203 -20.24 7.96 6.76
CA VAL A 203 -21.68 8.15 6.56
C VAL A 203 -22.07 7.41 5.29
N ASP A 204 -23.15 6.65 5.36
CA ASP A 204 -23.75 6.01 4.21
C ASP A 204 -24.51 7.02 3.36
N SER A 205 -24.07 7.21 2.12
CA SER A 205 -24.69 8.11 1.15
C SER A 205 -26.12 7.71 0.79
N LYS A 206 -26.48 6.42 0.92
CA LYS A 206 -27.81 5.91 0.56
C LYS A 206 -28.83 6.15 1.66
N THR A 207 -28.40 6.02 2.92
CA THR A 207 -29.29 6.08 4.08
C THR A 207 -29.14 7.35 4.89
N GLY A 208 -28.11 8.16 4.64
CA GLY A 208 -27.78 9.35 5.42
C GLY A 208 -27.35 9.05 6.86
N LYS A 209 -27.14 7.77 7.19
CA LYS A 209 -26.82 7.31 8.53
C LYS A 209 -25.32 7.21 8.76
N ARG A 210 -24.91 7.35 10.01
CA ARG A 210 -23.55 7.09 10.48
C ARG A 210 -23.11 5.66 10.14
N GLY A 211 -21.98 5.55 9.44
CA GLY A 211 -21.16 4.34 9.41
C GLY A 211 -20.24 4.32 10.64
N TYR A 212 -20.30 3.25 11.42
CA TYR A 212 -19.49 3.09 12.64
C TYR A 212 -19.14 1.61 12.85
N ALA A 213 -18.42 1.28 13.92
CA ALA A 213 -17.88 -0.07 14.10
C ALA A 213 -18.95 -1.17 14.15
N ALA A 214 -20.19 -0.87 14.54
CA ALA A 214 -21.27 -1.86 14.53
C ALA A 214 -21.65 -2.33 13.11
N SER A 215 -21.18 -1.68 12.05
CA SER A 215 -21.27 -2.22 10.69
C SER A 215 -20.56 -3.58 10.54
N TYR A 216 -19.57 -3.89 11.40
CA TYR A 216 -18.96 -5.21 11.47
C TYR A 216 -19.86 -6.26 12.14
N TYR A 217 -20.95 -5.85 12.78
CA TYR A 217 -21.90 -6.71 13.47
C TYR A 217 -23.29 -6.58 12.83
N SER A 218 -23.33 -6.72 11.50
CA SER A 218 -24.58 -6.74 10.73
C SER A 218 -25.53 -7.85 11.23
N PRO A 219 -26.84 -7.80 10.90
CA PRO A 219 -27.78 -8.85 11.30
C PRO A 219 -27.32 -10.27 10.92
N GLU A 220 -26.63 -10.41 9.78
CA GLU A 220 -26.05 -11.68 9.31
C GLU A 220 -24.90 -12.15 10.20
N VAL A 221 -24.00 -11.23 10.59
CA VAL A 221 -22.88 -11.53 11.50
C VAL A 221 -23.39 -11.83 12.91
N ALA A 222 -24.38 -11.08 13.39
CA ALA A 222 -25.01 -11.28 14.69
C ALA A 222 -25.76 -12.62 14.79
N ALA A 223 -26.24 -13.15 13.67
CA ALA A 223 -26.91 -14.46 13.60
C ALA A 223 -25.94 -15.66 13.60
N ARG A 224 -24.62 -15.44 13.49
CA ARG A 224 -23.63 -16.52 13.48
C ARG A 224 -23.66 -17.29 14.81
N PRO A 225 -23.84 -18.63 14.81
CA PRO A 225 -24.01 -19.41 16.04
C PRO A 225 -22.72 -19.50 16.89
N ASN A 226 -21.57 -19.19 16.31
CA ASN A 226 -20.26 -19.19 16.94
C ASN A 226 -19.84 -17.81 17.49
N LEU A 227 -20.68 -16.77 17.37
CA LEU A 227 -20.40 -15.43 17.89
C LEU A 227 -21.48 -15.00 18.88
N ARG A 228 -21.08 -14.58 20.08
CA ARG A 228 -22.00 -14.03 21.09
C ARG A 228 -21.54 -12.63 21.52
N LEU A 229 -22.46 -11.68 21.53
CA LEU A 229 -22.29 -10.36 22.15
C LEU A 229 -22.94 -10.36 23.54
N LEU A 230 -22.23 -9.82 24.52
CA LEU A 230 -22.67 -9.66 25.90
C LEU A 230 -22.52 -8.18 26.29
N PRO A 231 -23.56 -7.36 26.07
CA PRO A 231 -23.57 -5.95 26.45
C PRO A 231 -23.92 -5.77 27.94
N GLU A 232 -23.71 -4.55 28.46
CA GLU A 232 -23.96 -4.18 29.86
C GLU A 232 -23.22 -5.07 30.88
N THR A 233 -22.03 -5.53 30.49
CA THR A 233 -21.19 -6.42 31.29
C THR A 233 -19.80 -5.81 31.43
N MET A 234 -19.44 -5.47 32.66
CA MET A 234 -18.11 -4.94 32.99
C MET A 234 -17.12 -6.09 33.14
N VAL A 235 -15.93 -5.97 32.55
CA VAL A 235 -14.82 -6.88 32.86
C VAL A 235 -14.08 -6.35 34.08
N GLU A 236 -14.03 -7.14 35.15
CA GLU A 236 -13.35 -6.74 36.39
C GLU A 236 -11.84 -6.96 36.30
N LYS A 237 -11.43 -8.11 35.74
CA LYS A 237 -10.03 -8.48 35.52
C LYS A 237 -9.90 -9.68 34.59
N ILE A 238 -8.69 -9.89 34.10
CA ILE A 238 -8.23 -11.08 33.37
C ILE A 238 -7.70 -12.10 34.37
N GLU A 239 -8.04 -13.37 34.17
CA GLU A 239 -7.56 -14.47 35.02
C GLU A 239 -6.34 -15.14 34.40
N PHE A 240 -5.29 -15.28 35.21
CA PHE A 240 -4.04 -15.90 34.81
C PHE A 240 -3.77 -17.19 35.55
N ARG A 241 -3.17 -18.14 34.82
CA ARG A 241 -2.46 -19.28 35.40
C ARG A 241 -0.95 -19.08 35.19
N GLN A 242 -0.16 -19.29 36.24
CA GLN A 242 1.30 -19.34 36.11
C GLN A 242 1.71 -20.64 35.40
N GLU A 243 2.46 -20.54 34.30
CA GLU A 243 3.14 -21.66 33.65
C GLU A 243 4.60 -21.28 33.36
N ASP A 244 5.52 -22.00 33.98
CA ASP A 244 6.96 -21.69 33.94
C ASP A 244 7.21 -20.21 34.32
N GLU A 245 7.94 -19.46 33.47
CA GLU A 245 8.24 -18.03 33.65
C GLU A 245 7.18 -17.09 33.02
N GLN A 246 6.02 -17.62 32.56
CA GLN A 246 5.00 -16.82 31.86
C GLN A 246 3.61 -16.93 32.49
N LEU A 247 2.85 -15.84 32.43
CA LEU A 247 1.43 -15.83 32.78
C LEU A 247 0.59 -16.23 31.57
N VAL A 248 -0.27 -17.22 31.72
CA VAL A 248 -1.21 -17.63 30.65
C VAL A 248 -2.57 -17.07 30.98
N ALA A 249 -3.11 -16.21 30.11
CA ALA A 249 -4.49 -15.76 30.24
C ALA A 249 -5.44 -16.93 29.97
N THR A 250 -6.36 -17.18 30.90
CA THR A 250 -7.28 -18.34 30.90
C THR A 250 -8.74 -17.94 30.80
N GLY A 251 -9.04 -16.65 30.93
CA GLY A 251 -10.41 -16.14 30.98
C GLY A 251 -10.48 -14.76 31.60
N VAL A 252 -11.70 -14.37 31.96
CA VAL A 252 -12.01 -13.08 32.58
C VAL A 252 -13.02 -13.25 33.71
N VAL A 253 -12.94 -12.38 34.71
CA VAL A 253 -14.02 -12.16 35.68
C VAL A 253 -14.85 -11.00 35.17
N VAL A 254 -16.16 -11.21 35.08
CA VAL A 254 -17.10 -10.19 34.62
C VAL A 254 -18.15 -9.93 35.68
N LYS A 255 -18.73 -8.72 35.64
CA LYS A 255 -19.86 -8.30 36.44
C LYS A 255 -21.00 -7.86 35.53
N THR A 256 -22.16 -8.50 35.70
CA THR A 256 -23.41 -8.16 35.00
C THR A 256 -24.47 -7.83 36.04
N GLY A 257 -24.95 -6.60 36.08
CA GLY A 257 -25.74 -6.11 37.22
C GLY A 257 -24.94 -6.21 38.52
N ASP A 258 -25.47 -6.94 39.51
CA ASP A 258 -24.82 -7.15 40.82
C ASP A 258 -24.09 -8.49 40.94
N GLU A 259 -24.08 -9.32 39.89
CA GLU A 259 -23.50 -10.66 39.91
C GLU A 259 -22.15 -10.70 39.19
N SER A 260 -21.12 -11.25 39.85
CA SER A 260 -19.81 -11.54 39.25
C SER A 260 -19.65 -13.03 38.96
N TYR A 261 -19.12 -13.36 37.79
CA TYR A 261 -18.82 -14.74 37.39
C TYR A 261 -17.64 -14.82 36.42
N GLN A 262 -17.10 -16.02 36.26
CA GLN A 262 -15.92 -16.28 35.42
C GLN A 262 -16.34 -16.80 34.03
N ILE A 263 -15.60 -16.37 33.01
CA ILE A 263 -15.73 -16.86 31.64
C ILE A 263 -14.36 -17.31 31.14
N ALA A 264 -14.26 -18.56 30.70
CA ALA A 264 -13.01 -19.16 30.23
C ALA A 264 -12.73 -18.86 28.74
N ALA A 265 -11.46 -18.63 28.42
CA ALA A 265 -10.92 -18.51 27.07
C ALA A 265 -9.94 -19.66 26.80
N LYS A 266 -10.19 -20.44 25.74
CA LYS A 266 -9.34 -21.59 25.36
C LYS A 266 -8.07 -21.17 24.64
N LYS A 267 -8.16 -20.14 23.79
CA LYS A 267 -7.05 -19.69 22.94
C LYS A 267 -6.50 -18.37 23.39
N GLU A 268 -7.22 -17.26 23.23
CA GLU A 268 -6.70 -15.94 23.62
C GLU A 268 -7.78 -15.04 24.22
N VAL A 269 -7.38 -14.21 25.19
CA VAL A 269 -8.11 -13.02 25.63
C VAL A 269 -7.62 -11.84 24.81
N LEU A 270 -8.53 -11.10 24.20
CA LEU A 270 -8.23 -9.97 23.32
C LEU A 270 -8.79 -8.68 23.94
N LEU A 271 -7.90 -7.83 24.45
CA LEU A 271 -8.26 -6.60 25.15
C LEU A 271 -8.42 -5.43 24.18
N CYS A 272 -9.62 -4.87 24.10
CA CYS A 272 -10.02 -3.82 23.15
C CYS A 272 -10.77 -2.68 23.87
N GLY A 273 -10.41 -2.38 25.13
CA GLY A 273 -11.06 -1.37 25.97
C GLY A 273 -10.74 0.07 25.58
N GLY A 274 -9.83 0.29 24.62
CA GLY A 274 -9.35 1.61 24.24
C GLY A 274 -8.29 2.14 25.20
N SER A 275 -7.73 3.30 24.85
CA SER A 275 -6.53 3.85 25.50
C SER A 275 -6.68 4.19 26.98
N LEU A 276 -7.89 4.26 27.53
CA LEU A 276 -8.10 4.54 28.96
C LEU A 276 -8.44 3.28 29.76
N ASN A 277 -9.23 2.35 29.20
CA ASN A 277 -9.68 1.16 29.93
C ASN A 277 -8.80 -0.07 29.71
N SER A 278 -8.12 -0.21 28.58
CA SER A 278 -7.17 -1.33 28.38
C SER A 278 -6.04 -1.35 29.42
N PRO A 279 -5.31 -0.24 29.68
CA PRO A 279 -4.32 -0.24 30.77
C PRO A 279 -4.97 -0.49 32.15
N GLN A 280 -6.16 0.07 32.41
CA GLN A 280 -6.90 -0.15 33.65
C GLN A 280 -7.19 -1.64 33.89
N VAL A 281 -7.65 -2.36 32.87
CA VAL A 281 -7.94 -3.80 32.97
C VAL A 281 -6.64 -4.59 33.21
N LEU A 282 -5.53 -4.25 32.56
CA LEU A 282 -4.24 -4.89 32.82
C LEU A 282 -3.80 -4.69 34.28
N GLU A 283 -3.90 -3.46 34.79
CA GLU A 283 -3.53 -3.11 36.16
C GLU A 283 -4.39 -3.84 37.19
N LEU A 284 -5.72 -3.84 37.01
CA LEU A 284 -6.66 -4.59 37.85
C LEU A 284 -6.41 -6.11 37.81
N SER A 285 -5.77 -6.59 36.75
CA SER A 285 -5.37 -7.99 36.58
C SER A 285 -3.98 -8.31 37.14
N GLY A 286 -3.31 -7.34 37.78
CA GLY A 286 -1.99 -7.51 38.38
C GLY A 286 -0.82 -7.39 37.40
N VAL A 287 -1.03 -6.77 36.23
CA VAL A 287 0.00 -6.48 35.22
C VAL A 287 0.21 -4.97 35.13
N GLY A 288 1.34 -4.46 35.63
CA GLY A 288 1.60 -3.02 35.71
C GLY A 288 2.81 -2.68 36.58
N ASP A 289 2.94 -1.41 36.99
CA ASP A 289 3.97 -0.95 37.94
C ASP A 289 3.74 -1.54 39.33
N ALA A 290 4.74 -2.19 39.92
CA ALA A 290 4.61 -2.84 41.23
C ALA A 290 4.22 -1.87 42.34
N THR A 291 4.70 -0.63 42.30
CA THR A 291 4.48 0.34 43.38
C THR A 291 3.02 0.79 43.35
N LEU A 292 2.50 1.13 42.17
CA LEU A 292 1.11 1.48 41.93
C LEU A 292 0.18 0.35 42.36
N LEU A 293 0.39 -0.87 41.86
CA LEU A 293 -0.48 -2.01 42.15
C LEU A 293 -0.54 -2.33 43.65
N LYS A 294 0.61 -2.32 44.33
CA LYS A 294 0.67 -2.55 45.79
C LYS A 294 -0.05 -1.44 46.56
N SER A 295 0.00 -0.19 46.09
CA SER A 295 -0.69 0.93 46.75
C SER A 295 -2.22 0.77 46.73
N HIS A 296 -2.77 0.06 45.75
CA HIS A 296 -4.19 -0.28 45.64
C HIS A 296 -4.53 -1.68 46.18
N GLY A 297 -3.57 -2.38 46.80
CA GLY A 297 -3.79 -3.72 47.35
C GLY A 297 -3.99 -4.81 46.29
N ILE A 298 -3.48 -4.59 45.07
CA ILE A 298 -3.55 -5.55 43.96
C ILE A 298 -2.27 -6.40 43.95
N PRO A 299 -2.36 -7.74 43.90
CA PRO A 299 -1.19 -8.59 43.74
C PRO A 299 -0.46 -8.32 42.43
N VAL A 300 0.86 -8.09 42.50
CA VAL A 300 1.71 -7.96 41.31
C VAL A 300 1.96 -9.35 40.76
N LEU A 301 1.30 -9.68 39.65
CA LEU A 301 1.53 -10.93 38.93
C LEU A 301 2.65 -10.77 37.89
N LEU A 302 2.72 -9.59 37.26
CA LEU A 302 3.75 -9.26 36.29
C LEU A 302 4.13 -7.79 36.34
N GLU A 303 5.42 -7.54 36.59
CA GLU A 303 5.99 -6.19 36.52
C GLU A 303 6.09 -5.72 35.07
N ASN A 304 5.34 -4.66 34.76
CA ASN A 304 5.48 -3.91 33.54
C ASN A 304 5.12 -2.43 33.76
N PRO A 305 6.08 -1.57 34.11
CA PRO A 305 5.82 -0.15 34.38
C PRO A 305 5.44 0.66 33.13
N GLY A 306 5.47 0.06 31.93
CA GLY A 306 4.98 0.71 30.70
C GLY A 306 3.45 0.75 30.59
N VAL A 307 2.73 -0.06 31.37
CA VAL A 307 1.25 -0.08 31.34
C VAL A 307 0.70 1.24 31.87
N GLY A 308 -0.13 1.90 31.07
CA GLY A 308 -0.71 3.20 31.40
C GLY A 308 0.17 4.39 31.03
N GLU A 309 1.45 4.19 30.75
CA GLU A 309 2.42 5.23 30.41
C GLU A 309 2.46 5.53 28.91
N ASN A 310 3.24 6.54 28.49
CA ASN A 310 3.39 6.96 27.08
C ASN A 310 2.04 7.39 26.43
N LEU A 311 1.08 7.81 27.24
CA LEU A 311 -0.19 8.37 26.77
C LEU A 311 0.10 9.63 25.94
N GLN A 312 -0.44 9.66 24.74
CA GLN A 312 -0.37 10.75 23.78
C GLN A 312 -1.80 11.14 23.40
N ASP A 313 -2.06 12.42 23.18
CA ASP A 313 -3.34 12.91 22.65
C ASP A 313 -3.11 14.21 21.88
N HIS A 314 -3.78 14.36 20.75
CA HIS A 314 -3.80 15.59 19.99
C HIS A 314 -4.38 16.74 20.82
N ALA A 315 -3.51 17.66 21.21
CA ALA A 315 -3.94 18.96 21.73
C ALA A 315 -4.51 19.81 20.57
N LEU A 316 -5.57 20.56 20.85
CA LEU A 316 -6.13 21.52 19.92
C LEU A 316 -6.28 22.89 20.58
N THR A 317 -6.17 23.94 19.78
CA THR A 317 -6.49 25.32 20.18
C THR A 317 -7.27 25.99 19.06
N THR A 318 -8.05 27.02 19.37
CA THR A 318 -9.06 27.54 18.43
C THR A 318 -9.18 29.05 18.46
N ILE A 319 -9.50 29.62 17.29
CA ILE A 319 -9.98 31.00 17.15
C ILE A 319 -11.33 30.95 16.42
N SER A 320 -12.35 31.64 16.93
CA SER A 320 -13.63 31.79 16.22
C SER A 320 -13.73 33.20 15.60
N PHE A 321 -14.17 33.26 14.36
CA PHE A 321 -14.29 34.48 13.55
C PHE A 321 -15.75 34.73 13.18
N GLU A 322 -16.21 35.97 13.37
CA GLU A 322 -17.59 36.35 13.09
C GLU A 322 -17.83 36.33 11.57
N VAL A 323 -18.92 35.70 11.14
CA VAL A 323 -19.25 35.58 9.72
C VAL A 323 -19.81 36.89 9.14
N ALA A 324 -19.54 37.15 7.86
CA ALA A 324 -20.07 38.31 7.14
C ALA A 324 -21.61 38.28 7.06
N ASP A 325 -22.22 39.45 6.88
CA ASP A 325 -23.67 39.57 6.79
C ASP A 325 -24.21 38.73 5.62
N GLY A 326 -25.28 37.97 5.87
CA GLY A 326 -25.87 37.03 4.90
C GLY A 326 -25.21 35.65 4.84
N GLN A 327 -24.08 35.43 5.53
CA GLN A 327 -23.50 34.10 5.68
C GLN A 327 -24.17 33.31 6.82
N ILE A 328 -24.24 32.00 6.66
CA ILE A 328 -24.86 31.08 7.63
C ILE A 328 -23.77 30.18 8.21
N SER A 329 -23.79 30.00 9.53
CA SER A 329 -23.03 28.97 10.23
C SER A 329 -23.98 28.03 10.99
N GLY A 330 -23.45 26.94 11.53
CA GLY A 330 -24.18 26.00 12.37
C GLY A 330 -24.72 26.61 13.67
N ASP A 331 -24.33 27.84 14.01
CA ASP A 331 -24.84 28.56 15.17
C ASP A 331 -26.33 28.91 15.04
N ILE A 332 -26.87 28.95 13.81
CA ILE A 332 -28.29 29.14 13.54
C ILE A 332 -29.18 28.09 14.24
N MET A 333 -28.62 26.93 14.56
CA MET A 333 -29.27 25.85 15.29
C MET A 333 -29.57 26.17 16.76
N ARG A 334 -29.25 27.38 17.25
CA ARG A 334 -29.78 27.88 18.54
C ARG A 334 -31.27 28.22 18.48
N ASP A 335 -31.81 28.50 17.28
CA ASP A 335 -33.24 28.74 17.10
C ASP A 335 -33.99 27.39 17.07
N PRO A 336 -34.90 27.13 18.03
CA PRO A 336 -35.67 25.89 18.07
C PRO A 336 -36.49 25.63 16.79
N ASN A 337 -36.95 26.66 16.10
CA ASN A 337 -37.71 26.50 14.85
C ASN A 337 -36.83 25.96 13.73
N VAL A 338 -35.58 26.42 13.66
CA VAL A 338 -34.59 25.92 12.69
C VAL A 338 -34.22 24.48 13.01
N VAL A 339 -34.01 24.16 14.30
CA VAL A 339 -33.78 22.78 14.75
C VAL A 339 -34.92 21.86 14.30
N GLN A 340 -36.18 22.23 14.55
CA GLN A 340 -37.33 21.43 14.13
C GLN A 340 -37.41 21.29 12.60
N ALA A 341 -37.10 22.34 11.86
CA ALA A 341 -37.09 22.31 10.40
C ALA A 341 -36.02 21.35 9.84
N VAL A 342 -34.79 21.37 10.38
CA VAL A 342 -33.73 20.46 9.90
C VAL A 342 -33.96 19.02 10.34
N ILE A 343 -34.56 18.79 11.52
CA ILE A 343 -34.98 17.45 11.96
C ILE A 343 -36.01 16.89 10.97
N LYS A 344 -37.02 17.69 10.65
CA LYS A 344 -38.04 17.30 9.68
C LYS A 344 -37.43 17.03 8.29
N LEU A 345 -36.53 17.89 7.82
CA LEU A 345 -35.83 17.69 6.55
C LEU A 345 -35.06 16.37 6.53
N TYR A 346 -34.33 16.06 7.61
CA TYR A 346 -33.60 14.80 7.71
C TYR A 346 -34.55 13.60 7.75
N GLN A 347 -35.66 13.68 8.49
CA GLN A 347 -36.66 12.60 8.52
C GLN A 347 -37.31 12.34 7.15
N GLU A 348 -37.49 13.38 6.34
CA GLU A 348 -38.13 13.27 5.02
C GLU A 348 -37.14 12.83 3.92
N THR A 349 -35.86 13.17 4.04
CA THR A 349 -34.89 13.03 2.94
C THR A 349 -33.63 12.24 3.27
N ASN A 350 -33.36 11.97 4.55
CA ASN A 350 -32.06 11.52 5.08
C ASN A 350 -30.87 12.42 4.66
N GLY A 351 -31.15 13.66 4.28
CA GLY A 351 -30.17 14.66 3.85
C GLY A 351 -30.19 15.93 4.69
N GLY A 352 -29.45 16.95 4.23
CA GLY A 352 -29.35 18.24 4.91
C GLY A 352 -28.36 18.26 6.09
N PRO A 353 -28.34 19.34 6.90
CA PRO A 353 -27.27 19.61 7.86
C PRO A 353 -27.05 18.57 8.96
N LEU A 354 -28.01 17.66 9.20
CA LEU A 354 -27.88 16.58 10.17
C LEU A 354 -27.19 15.32 9.60
N ALA A 355 -26.99 15.26 8.28
CA ALA A 355 -26.37 14.10 7.62
C ALA A 355 -24.84 14.06 7.75
N GLY A 356 -24.19 15.12 8.25
CA GLY A 356 -22.74 15.15 8.42
C GLY A 356 -22.21 16.47 8.93
N MET A 357 -20.95 16.49 9.34
CA MET A 357 -20.24 17.69 9.78
C MET A 357 -19.32 18.19 8.65
N PRO A 358 -19.55 19.39 8.07
CA PRO A 358 -18.79 19.88 6.92
C PRO A 358 -17.41 20.45 7.31
N LEU A 359 -16.50 19.58 7.75
CA LEU A 359 -15.13 19.90 8.13
C LEU A 359 -14.20 19.91 6.91
N SER A 360 -13.33 20.92 6.80
CA SER A 360 -12.20 20.93 5.87
C SER A 360 -10.89 21.00 6.62
N THR A 361 -9.82 20.44 6.06
CA THR A 361 -8.51 20.34 6.70
C THR A 361 -7.42 20.92 5.80
N ALA A 362 -6.34 21.38 6.40
CA ALA A 362 -5.10 21.67 5.70
C ALA A 362 -3.91 21.17 6.52
N TYR A 363 -3.02 20.46 5.85
CA TYR A 363 -1.76 20.02 6.42
C TYR A 363 -0.62 20.85 5.84
N LEU A 364 0.19 21.46 6.69
CA LEU A 364 1.33 22.26 6.24
C LEU A 364 2.61 21.76 6.93
N PRO A 365 3.79 22.09 6.37
CA PRO A 365 5.03 22.00 7.12
C PRO A 365 5.00 22.91 8.34
N PHE A 366 6.13 23.04 9.05
CA PHE A 366 6.18 23.94 10.20
C PHE A 366 6.05 25.41 9.76
N VAL A 367 4.99 26.09 10.23
CA VAL A 367 4.64 27.46 9.84
C VAL A 367 4.45 28.37 11.05
N ASP A 368 4.63 29.67 10.85
CA ASP A 368 4.32 30.75 11.80
C ASP A 368 3.65 31.96 11.11
N GLY A 369 3.51 33.10 11.79
CA GLY A 369 2.89 34.31 11.22
C GLY A 369 3.52 34.80 9.91
N ASP A 370 4.80 34.51 9.66
CA ASP A 370 5.52 34.93 8.45
C ASP A 370 5.44 33.89 7.31
N GLY A 371 4.94 32.69 7.60
CA GLY A 371 4.70 31.63 6.62
C GLY A 371 5.51 30.38 6.94
N LEU A 372 6.24 29.84 5.96
CA LEU A 372 7.11 28.68 6.17
C LEU A 372 8.33 29.07 7.01
N VAL A 373 8.52 28.39 8.14
CA VAL A 373 9.68 28.63 9.00
C VAL A 373 10.93 28.02 8.35
N PRO A 374 12.04 28.78 8.19
CA PRO A 374 13.28 28.25 7.63
C PRO A 374 13.82 27.07 8.42
N ARG A 375 14.24 26.01 7.71
CA ARG A 375 14.72 24.77 8.33
C ARG A 375 15.78 24.98 9.42
N GLU A 376 16.73 25.89 9.22
CA GLU A 376 17.79 26.18 10.21
C GLU A 376 17.23 26.74 11.54
N GLU A 377 16.17 27.53 11.47
CA GLU A 377 15.47 28.03 12.66
C GLU A 377 14.74 26.89 13.37
N VAL A 378 14.08 26.00 12.62
CA VAL A 378 13.44 24.81 13.17
C VAL A 378 14.46 23.89 13.83
N GLU A 379 15.60 23.64 13.18
CA GLU A 379 16.69 22.84 13.75
C GLU A 379 17.23 23.46 15.05
N THR A 380 17.40 24.78 15.07
CA THR A 380 17.84 25.52 16.26
C THR A 380 16.83 25.40 17.40
N LEU A 381 15.54 25.55 17.10
CA LEU A 381 14.46 25.42 18.07
C LEU A 381 14.40 24.00 18.65
N LEU A 382 14.45 22.97 17.80
CA LEU A 382 14.44 21.58 18.23
C LEU A 382 15.69 21.23 19.05
N ALA A 383 16.88 21.66 18.61
CA ALA A 383 18.13 21.39 19.31
C ALA A 383 18.15 21.99 20.72
N LYS A 384 17.62 23.22 20.88
CA LYS A 384 17.50 23.89 22.18
C LYS A 384 16.77 23.05 23.23
N HIS A 385 15.77 22.27 22.81
CA HIS A 385 14.91 21.52 23.71
C HIS A 385 15.20 20.02 23.77
N LEU A 386 15.70 19.41 22.69
CA LEU A 386 15.88 17.96 22.58
C LEU A 386 17.32 17.48 22.82
N ASP A 387 18.33 18.32 22.56
CA ASP A 387 19.74 17.91 22.61
C ASP A 387 20.37 18.07 24.02
N ASN A 388 19.57 18.49 25.01
CA ASN A 388 20.02 18.57 26.40
C ASN A 388 20.08 17.17 27.06
N ALA A 389 20.84 17.05 28.15
CA ALA A 389 21.00 15.79 28.88
C ALA A 389 19.75 15.33 29.66
N GLY A 390 18.65 16.09 29.61
CA GLY A 390 17.43 15.86 30.38
C GLY A 390 16.38 14.97 29.70
N THR A 391 16.52 14.69 28.40
CA THR A 391 15.58 13.84 27.66
C THR A 391 15.58 12.40 28.20
N PRO A 392 14.43 11.85 28.64
CA PRO A 392 14.34 10.46 29.10
C PRO A 392 14.80 9.47 28.03
N SER A 393 15.62 8.49 28.42
CA SER A 393 16.24 7.56 27.47
C SER A 393 15.21 6.72 26.68
N ASN A 394 14.08 6.38 27.30
CA ASN A 394 12.99 5.63 26.68
C ASN A 394 12.21 6.45 25.63
N LEU A 395 12.23 7.78 25.69
CA LEU A 395 11.52 8.64 24.72
C LEU A 395 12.40 9.08 23.54
N ARG A 396 13.71 8.89 23.64
CA ARG A 396 14.68 9.41 22.66
C ARG A 396 14.40 8.94 21.24
N LEU A 397 14.05 7.66 21.05
CA LEU A 397 13.74 7.15 19.71
C LEU A 397 12.46 7.76 19.13
N GLN A 398 11.42 7.95 19.95
CA GLN A 398 10.19 8.61 19.51
C GLN A 398 10.47 10.08 19.15
N TYR A 399 11.18 10.81 20.00
CA TYR A 399 11.52 12.21 19.73
C TYR A 399 12.40 12.37 18.50
N ASP A 400 13.31 11.43 18.23
CA ASP A 400 14.09 11.43 16.99
C ASP A 400 13.21 11.24 15.75
N GLN A 401 12.16 10.41 15.80
CA GLN A 401 11.20 10.31 14.70
C GLN A 401 10.38 11.59 14.52
N ILE A 402 9.88 12.17 15.62
CA ILE A 402 9.13 13.43 15.58
C ILE A 402 10.01 14.54 14.99
N ARG A 403 11.27 14.66 15.44
CA ARG A 403 12.26 15.60 14.89
C ARG A 403 12.45 15.41 13.39
N ARG A 404 12.56 14.17 12.90
CA ARG A 404 12.69 13.91 11.46
C ARG A 404 11.46 14.37 10.67
N MET A 405 10.27 14.08 11.18
CA MET A 405 9.01 14.51 10.53
C MET A 405 8.88 16.03 10.52
N ILE A 406 9.29 16.72 11.59
CA ILE A 406 9.23 18.19 11.67
C ILE A 406 10.21 18.87 10.71
N LEU A 407 11.39 18.28 10.54
CA LEU A 407 12.44 18.83 9.66
C LEU A 407 12.25 18.52 8.18
N ASP A 408 11.31 17.65 7.85
CA ASP A 408 11.00 17.29 6.47
C ASP A 408 9.92 18.23 5.92
N PRO A 409 10.25 19.12 4.95
CA PRO A 409 9.27 20.03 4.37
C PRO A 409 8.19 19.31 3.55
N GLU A 410 8.37 18.02 3.25
CA GLU A 410 7.39 17.19 2.56
C GLU A 410 6.42 16.49 3.52
N VAL A 411 6.59 16.68 4.84
CA VAL A 411 5.78 16.09 5.90
C VAL A 411 5.06 17.18 6.69
N SER A 412 3.80 16.91 7.02
CA SER A 412 2.98 17.85 7.78
C SER A 412 3.42 17.93 9.24
N SER A 413 3.67 19.15 9.72
CA SER A 413 3.89 19.45 11.14
C SER A 413 2.79 20.32 11.73
N SER A 414 2.06 21.02 10.86
CA SER A 414 0.96 21.90 11.23
C SER A 414 -0.33 21.38 10.63
N HIS A 415 -1.40 21.37 11.41
CA HIS A 415 -2.70 20.87 11.00
C HIS A 415 -3.77 21.87 11.37
N PHE A 416 -4.48 22.35 10.36
CA PHE A 416 -5.58 23.30 10.49
C PHE A 416 -6.89 22.62 10.12
N LEU A 417 -7.93 22.83 10.92
CA LEU A 417 -9.29 22.42 10.59
C LEU A 417 -10.22 23.62 10.65
N PHE A 418 -11.25 23.56 9.82
CA PHE A 418 -12.36 24.52 9.82
C PHE A 418 -13.63 23.84 10.34
N LEU A 419 -14.32 24.49 11.28
CA LEU A 419 -15.64 24.07 11.79
C LEU A 419 -16.62 25.26 11.73
N PRO A 420 -17.83 25.11 11.17
CA PRO A 420 -18.78 26.22 11.03
C PRO A 420 -19.61 26.45 12.30
N ALA A 421 -18.97 26.64 13.45
CA ALA A 421 -19.64 26.96 14.71
C ALA A 421 -18.74 27.78 15.63
N GLN A 422 -19.33 28.49 16.58
CA GLN A 422 -18.61 29.06 17.72
C GLN A 422 -18.12 27.95 18.66
N LEU A 423 -16.96 28.17 19.29
CA LEU A 423 -16.37 27.25 20.27
C LEU A 423 -16.05 27.98 21.58
N HIS A 424 -16.38 27.36 22.72
CA HIS A 424 -16.20 27.98 24.04
C HIS A 424 -15.30 27.17 24.97
N MET A 425 -14.29 27.83 25.52
CA MET A 425 -13.41 27.25 26.53
C MET A 425 -13.60 28.04 27.82
N HIS A 426 -13.90 27.34 28.91
CA HIS A 426 -14.08 27.96 30.21
C HIS A 426 -12.81 27.85 31.06
N PRO A 427 -12.53 28.83 31.93
CA PRO A 427 -11.55 28.67 33.00
C PRO A 427 -11.94 27.50 33.91
N GLY A 428 -10.96 26.73 34.37
CA GLY A 428 -11.21 25.55 35.20
C GLY A 428 -11.72 24.36 34.38
N LYS A 429 -12.96 23.91 34.62
CA LYS A 429 -13.55 22.72 33.97
C LYS A 429 -14.19 23.10 32.65
N THR A 430 -13.99 22.28 31.61
CA THR A 430 -14.65 22.44 30.31
C THR A 430 -15.01 21.07 29.74
N THR A 431 -16.29 20.81 29.48
CA THR A 431 -16.78 19.60 28.79
C THR A 431 -16.96 19.85 27.29
N LEU A 432 -17.15 18.80 26.49
CA LEU A 432 -17.45 18.98 25.06
C LEU A 432 -18.83 19.64 24.83
N THR A 433 -19.78 19.41 25.72
CA THR A 433 -21.08 20.09 25.71
C THR A 433 -20.92 21.59 25.89
N ASP A 434 -20.04 22.02 26.79
CA ASP A 434 -19.70 23.44 26.97
C ASP A 434 -19.04 24.02 25.72
N VAL A 435 -18.11 23.28 25.11
CA VAL A 435 -17.38 23.69 23.91
C VAL A 435 -18.30 23.96 22.73
N LEU A 436 -19.29 23.10 22.50
CA LEU A 436 -20.22 23.18 21.35
C LEU A 436 -21.49 24.01 21.63
N ALA A 437 -21.58 24.61 22.82
CA ALA A 437 -22.71 25.44 23.20
C ALA A 437 -22.82 26.66 22.28
N LYS A 438 -24.04 27.08 21.92
CA LYS A 438 -24.28 28.21 21.00
C LYS A 438 -24.74 29.42 21.79
N THR A 439 -23.85 29.93 22.64
CA THR A 439 -24.20 30.90 23.70
C THR A 439 -24.21 32.35 23.23
N LEU A 440 -23.46 32.68 22.19
CA LEU A 440 -23.39 34.01 21.62
C LEU A 440 -24.46 34.23 20.55
N PRO A 441 -25.03 35.45 20.47
CA PRO A 441 -26.07 35.78 19.51
C PRO A 441 -25.55 35.93 18.07
N GLU A 442 -24.27 36.25 17.88
CA GLU A 442 -23.63 36.33 16.57
C GLU A 442 -23.30 34.93 16.00
N ASN A 443 -22.99 34.88 14.72
CA ASN A 443 -22.63 33.64 14.01
C ASN A 443 -21.12 33.62 13.76
N TYR A 444 -20.51 32.47 14.00
CA TYR A 444 -19.07 32.27 13.86
C TYR A 444 -18.75 31.03 13.05
N VAL A 445 -17.53 31.04 12.52
CA VAL A 445 -16.80 29.84 12.16
C VAL A 445 -15.52 29.76 12.98
N SER A 446 -15.03 28.57 13.27
CA SER A 446 -13.83 28.35 14.07
C SER A 446 -12.73 27.69 13.25
N LEU A 447 -11.52 28.24 13.35
CA LEU A 447 -10.30 27.59 12.93
C LEU A 447 -9.70 26.87 14.14
N LEU A 448 -9.34 25.61 13.95
CA LEU A 448 -8.72 24.75 14.95
C LEU A 448 -7.30 24.44 14.50
N MET A 449 -6.33 24.66 15.38
CA MET A 449 -4.94 24.27 15.19
C MET A 449 -4.69 23.01 16.01
N LEU A 450 -4.42 21.91 15.30
CA LEU A 450 -4.19 20.60 15.89
C LEU A 450 -2.70 20.30 15.94
N HIS A 451 -2.24 19.85 17.11
CA HIS A 451 -0.85 19.46 17.28
C HIS A 451 -0.63 18.01 16.83
N SER A 452 -0.13 17.80 15.61
CA SER A 452 -0.04 16.48 14.97
C SER A 452 0.83 15.46 15.70
N HIS A 453 1.90 15.90 16.38
CA HIS A 453 2.86 15.02 17.04
C HIS A 453 3.32 15.63 18.37
N PRO A 454 2.57 15.41 19.46
CA PRO A 454 2.95 15.92 20.78
C PRO A 454 4.28 15.30 21.25
N PHE A 455 5.13 16.14 21.85
CA PHE A 455 6.28 15.69 22.64
C PHE A 455 5.87 15.34 24.07
N SER A 456 4.85 16.01 24.62
CA SER A 456 4.28 15.68 25.92
C SER A 456 3.90 14.20 26.01
N ARG A 457 4.11 13.59 27.17
CA ARG A 457 3.74 12.21 27.48
C ARG A 457 3.04 12.18 28.83
N GLY A 458 1.80 11.71 28.82
CA GLY A 458 0.98 11.54 29.99
C GLY A 458 0.95 10.10 30.48
N SER A 459 0.01 9.84 31.41
CA SER A 459 -0.34 8.50 31.82
C SER A 459 -1.83 8.35 32.19
N VAL A 460 -2.28 7.10 32.27
CA VAL A 460 -3.59 6.71 32.76
C VAL A 460 -3.46 5.48 33.65
N HIS A 461 -3.94 5.59 34.89
CA HIS A 461 -3.79 4.56 35.91
C HIS A 461 -5.06 4.38 36.72
N ILE A 462 -5.28 3.17 37.23
CA ILE A 462 -6.32 2.89 38.23
C ILE A 462 -6.29 3.92 39.39
N SER A 463 -7.48 4.29 39.85
CA SER A 463 -7.66 5.14 41.04
C SER A 463 -8.02 4.33 42.29
N SER A 464 -8.45 3.08 42.09
CA SER A 464 -8.80 2.11 43.13
C SER A 464 -8.64 0.68 42.59
N ASN A 465 -8.96 -0.32 43.41
CA ASN A 465 -9.02 -1.72 42.99
C ASN A 465 -10.39 -2.15 42.43
N ARG A 466 -11.27 -1.21 42.10
CA ARG A 466 -12.61 -1.46 41.58
C ARG A 466 -12.68 -1.11 40.10
N SER A 467 -13.29 -1.98 39.31
CA SER A 467 -13.44 -1.79 37.86
C SER A 467 -14.43 -0.68 37.49
N GLU A 468 -15.36 -0.32 38.38
CA GLU A 468 -16.33 0.74 38.11
C GLU A 468 -15.78 2.14 38.34
N ASP A 469 -14.68 2.26 39.09
CA ASP A 469 -14.07 3.56 39.37
C ASP A 469 -13.26 4.00 38.13
N LYS A 470 -13.46 5.24 37.69
CA LYS A 470 -12.74 5.79 36.53
C LYS A 470 -11.23 5.87 36.84
N PRO A 471 -10.35 5.49 35.90
CA PRO A 471 -8.92 5.69 36.08
C PRO A 471 -8.59 7.18 36.13
N THR A 472 -7.48 7.50 36.81
CA THR A 472 -6.86 8.82 36.78
C THR A 472 -6.28 9.05 35.38
N TYR A 473 -6.80 10.04 34.65
CA TYR A 473 -6.38 10.39 33.30
C TYR A 473 -5.57 11.69 33.32
N ASP A 474 -4.28 11.60 33.01
CA ASP A 474 -3.37 12.75 32.96
C ASP A 474 -2.57 12.77 31.64
N PRO A 475 -3.08 13.43 30.58
CA PRO A 475 -2.36 13.56 29.31
C PRO A 475 -1.13 14.48 29.40
N LYS A 476 -0.93 15.21 30.50
CA LYS A 476 0.15 16.19 30.69
C LYS A 476 0.29 17.16 29.51
N LEU A 477 -0.84 17.69 29.05
CA LEU A 477 -0.89 18.59 27.89
C LEU A 477 0.03 19.79 28.10
N LEU A 478 0.85 20.09 27.09
CA LEU A 478 1.83 21.18 27.07
C LEU A 478 2.98 21.05 28.10
N SER A 479 3.20 19.87 28.68
CA SER A 479 4.33 19.63 29.60
C SER A 479 5.68 19.75 28.92
N HIS A 480 5.76 19.40 27.63
CA HIS A 480 6.95 19.67 26.83
C HIS A 480 6.88 21.07 26.20
N PRO A 481 7.90 21.94 26.39
CA PRO A 481 7.84 23.34 25.94
C PRO A 481 7.71 23.52 24.43
N LEU A 482 8.20 22.56 23.62
CA LEU A 482 8.03 22.61 22.17
C LEU A 482 6.56 22.56 21.75
N ASP A 483 5.70 21.84 22.48
CA ASP A 483 4.29 21.72 22.10
C ASP A 483 3.60 23.08 22.14
N LEU A 484 3.83 23.84 23.21
CA LEU A 484 3.30 25.20 23.36
C LEU A 484 3.87 26.18 22.33
N GLU A 485 5.19 26.14 22.10
CA GLU A 485 5.84 26.99 21.09
C GLU A 485 5.30 26.72 19.68
N MET A 486 5.19 25.45 19.29
CA MET A 486 4.71 25.05 17.97
C MET A 486 3.25 25.43 17.77
N MET A 487 2.38 25.15 18.74
CA MET A 487 0.97 25.52 18.66
C MET A 487 0.77 27.04 18.60
N ALA A 488 1.59 27.82 19.33
CA ALA A 488 1.51 29.28 19.29
C ALA A 488 1.87 29.82 17.90
N ARG A 489 2.94 29.34 17.29
CA ARG A 489 3.33 29.72 15.92
C ARG A 489 2.27 29.34 14.89
N GLN A 490 1.72 28.13 14.98
CA GLN A 490 0.60 27.71 14.12
C GLN A 490 -0.62 28.63 14.30
N MET A 491 -0.90 29.05 15.53
CA MET A 491 -1.98 29.97 15.82
C MET A 491 -1.76 31.37 15.21
N GLN A 492 -0.51 31.85 15.12
CA GLN A 492 -0.19 33.09 14.38
C GLN A 492 -0.48 32.96 12.88
N PHE A 493 -0.21 31.79 12.28
CA PHE A 493 -0.51 31.55 10.86
C PHE A 493 -2.02 31.63 10.54
N ALA A 494 -2.91 31.47 11.53
CA ALA A 494 -4.35 31.54 11.34
C ALA A 494 -4.81 32.90 10.78
N GLU A 495 -4.14 34.01 11.12
CA GLU A 495 -4.44 35.34 10.58
C GLU A 495 -4.29 35.38 9.06
N ARG A 496 -3.21 34.79 8.53
CA ARG A 496 -2.99 34.70 7.08
C ARG A 496 -4.10 33.95 6.36
N ILE A 497 -4.62 32.88 6.97
CA ILE A 497 -5.73 32.10 6.40
C ILE A 497 -6.97 32.98 6.29
N VAL A 498 -7.32 33.71 7.35
CA VAL A 498 -8.56 34.51 7.39
C VAL A 498 -8.47 35.84 6.66
N GLU A 499 -7.27 36.36 6.41
CA GLU A 499 -7.04 37.58 5.61
C GLU A 499 -6.97 37.31 4.10
N THR A 500 -6.73 36.06 3.71
CA THR A 500 -6.59 35.68 2.30
C THR A 500 -7.95 35.42 1.65
N GLU A 501 -8.24 36.15 0.56
CA GLU A 501 -9.43 35.91 -0.26
C GLU A 501 -9.38 34.51 -0.92
N PRO A 502 -10.51 33.82 -1.13
CA PRO A 502 -11.87 34.31 -0.89
C PRO A 502 -12.35 34.16 0.57
N PHE A 503 -11.63 33.44 1.44
CA PHE A 503 -12.09 33.16 2.80
C PHE A 503 -12.37 34.44 3.60
N SER A 504 -11.51 35.45 3.47
CA SER A 504 -11.69 36.76 4.11
C SER A 504 -13.02 37.46 3.75
N THR A 505 -13.55 37.25 2.54
CA THR A 505 -14.82 37.84 2.09
C THR A 505 -16.05 37.27 2.80
N LEU A 506 -15.90 36.10 3.44
CA LEU A 506 -16.96 35.42 4.19
C LEU A 506 -16.97 35.79 5.68
N LEU A 507 -16.02 36.62 6.12
CA LEU A 507 -15.81 36.99 7.52
C LEU A 507 -15.96 38.50 7.72
N LYS A 508 -16.30 38.92 8.94
CA LYS A 508 -16.22 40.33 9.32
C LYS A 508 -14.77 40.70 9.68
N PRO A 509 -14.20 41.74 9.05
CA PRO A 509 -12.82 42.15 9.32
C PRO A 509 -12.57 42.47 10.81
N GLY A 510 -11.52 41.89 11.38
CA GLY A 510 -11.08 42.16 12.76
C GLY A 510 -12.04 41.66 13.86
N LYS A 511 -13.01 40.81 13.54
CA LYS A 511 -13.99 40.27 14.49
C LYS A 511 -13.68 38.81 14.83
N SER A 512 -12.81 38.60 15.82
CA SER A 512 -12.51 37.29 16.40
C SER A 512 -12.87 37.23 17.89
N MET A 513 -13.01 36.00 18.41
CA MET A 513 -13.21 35.71 19.82
C MET A 513 -12.29 34.59 20.35
N PRO A 514 -11.90 34.64 21.64
CA PRO A 514 -12.09 35.79 22.56
C PRO A 514 -11.29 37.03 22.10
N GLU A 515 -11.54 38.21 22.66
CA GLU A 515 -10.88 39.45 22.17
C GLU A 515 -9.34 39.40 22.20
N SER A 516 -8.76 38.55 23.03
CA SER A 516 -7.32 38.30 23.09
C SER A 516 -6.75 37.65 21.81
N THR A 517 -7.59 37.15 20.90
CA THR A 517 -7.17 36.60 19.59
C THR A 517 -7.16 37.64 18.47
N ARG A 518 -7.29 38.93 18.79
CA ARG A 518 -7.28 40.03 17.80
C ARG A 518 -5.89 40.60 17.53
N ASP A 519 -4.91 40.30 18.38
CA ASP A 519 -3.50 40.69 18.20
C ASP A 519 -2.64 39.46 18.44
N MET A 520 -2.09 38.91 17.36
CA MET A 520 -1.28 37.68 17.37
C MET A 520 0.18 37.94 17.02
N CYS A 521 0.65 39.20 17.04
CA CYS A 521 2.03 39.53 16.68
C CYS A 521 3.06 39.06 17.73
N ASP A 522 2.72 39.14 19.03
CA ASP A 522 3.62 38.73 20.12
C ASP A 522 3.44 37.24 20.49
N LEU A 523 4.47 36.44 20.22
CA LEU A 523 4.44 35.00 20.44
C LEU A 523 4.19 34.63 21.91
N ASP A 524 4.68 35.39 22.89
CA ASP A 524 4.49 35.06 24.30
C ASP A 524 3.04 35.34 24.76
N HIS A 525 2.41 36.39 24.24
CA HIS A 525 0.96 36.59 24.37
C HIS A 525 0.18 35.43 23.72
N VAL A 526 0.55 35.03 22.51
CA VAL A 526 -0.12 33.92 21.81
C VAL A 526 -0.02 32.60 22.59
N LYS A 527 1.10 32.33 23.27
CA LYS A 527 1.21 31.16 24.17
C LYS A 527 0.18 31.19 25.31
N GLU A 528 -0.12 32.34 25.87
CA GLU A 528 -1.15 32.47 26.90
C GLU A 528 -2.54 32.21 26.33
N VAL A 529 -2.81 32.71 25.11
CA VAL A 529 -4.04 32.41 24.36
C VAL A 529 -4.17 30.92 24.08
N VAL A 530 -3.09 30.24 23.66
CA VAL A 530 -3.09 28.78 23.44
C VAL A 530 -3.52 28.04 24.69
N LYS A 531 -2.99 28.40 25.87
CA LYS A 531 -3.38 27.77 27.15
C LYS A 531 -4.85 28.02 27.50
N ASP A 532 -5.34 29.24 27.28
CA ASP A 532 -6.74 29.60 27.55
C ASP A 532 -7.72 28.89 26.63
N ARG A 533 -7.31 28.62 25.39
CA ARG A 533 -8.13 28.03 24.35
C ARG A 533 -7.85 26.54 24.11
N LEU A 534 -6.98 25.94 24.92
CA LEU A 534 -6.60 24.55 24.79
C LEU A 534 -7.79 23.60 25.01
N PHE A 535 -7.87 22.56 24.21
CA PHE A 535 -8.73 21.40 24.39
C PHE A 535 -8.03 20.15 23.83
N THR A 536 -8.72 19.01 23.84
CA THR A 536 -8.27 17.76 23.20
C THR A 536 -9.07 17.47 21.93
N CYS A 537 -8.47 16.76 20.98
CA CYS A 537 -9.15 16.21 19.80
C CYS A 537 -9.69 14.79 20.02
N PHE A 538 -9.65 14.30 21.26
CA PHE A 538 -10.21 13.00 21.64
C PHE A 538 -9.50 11.82 20.96
N HIS A 539 -8.17 11.86 20.81
CA HIS A 539 -7.36 10.82 20.17
C HIS A 539 -6.32 10.15 21.11
N PRO A 540 -6.63 9.85 22.39
CA PRO A 540 -5.68 9.25 23.31
C PRO A 540 -5.17 7.93 22.74
N ALA A 541 -3.87 7.74 22.80
CA ALA A 541 -3.15 6.62 22.22
C ALA A 541 -1.90 6.29 23.03
N GLY A 542 -1.33 5.11 22.82
CA GLY A 542 0.00 4.76 23.34
C GLY A 542 0.08 4.26 24.78
N SER A 543 -1.03 4.17 25.51
CA SER A 543 -1.07 3.69 26.91
C SER A 543 -0.71 2.21 27.12
N CYS A 544 -0.70 1.43 26.03
CA CYS A 544 -0.22 0.05 25.96
C CYS A 544 0.73 -0.11 24.77
N ALA A 545 1.69 0.81 24.63
CA ALA A 545 2.47 1.00 23.41
C ALA A 545 3.13 -0.27 22.87
N MET A 546 3.04 -0.44 21.55
CA MET A 546 3.78 -1.42 20.76
C MET A 546 5.22 -0.92 20.54
N LEU A 547 6.04 -1.05 21.58
CA LEU A 547 7.45 -0.63 21.62
C LEU A 547 8.32 -1.79 22.13
N PRO A 548 9.65 -1.73 21.93
CA PRO A 548 10.57 -2.62 22.63
C PRO A 548 10.36 -2.53 24.15
N ARG A 549 10.37 -3.69 24.83
CA ARG A 549 10.11 -3.76 26.27
C ARG A 549 11.06 -2.89 27.10
N ASP A 550 12.32 -2.80 26.71
CA ASP A 550 13.35 -1.96 27.36
C ASP A 550 13.16 -0.45 27.12
N GLN A 551 12.24 -0.07 26.24
CA GLN A 551 11.83 1.31 25.98
C GLN A 551 10.45 1.63 26.56
N GLY A 552 9.93 0.79 27.46
CA GLY A 552 8.61 0.98 28.07
C GLY A 552 7.46 0.38 27.27
N GLY A 553 7.73 -0.55 26.35
CA GLY A 553 6.70 -1.25 25.60
C GLY A 553 5.84 -2.21 26.43
N VAL A 554 4.55 -2.25 26.13
CA VAL A 554 3.57 -3.15 26.77
C VAL A 554 3.29 -4.37 25.90
N VAL A 555 3.20 -4.17 24.59
CA VAL A 555 2.98 -5.25 23.63
C VAL A 555 4.12 -5.37 22.62
N ASP A 556 4.36 -6.58 22.12
CA ASP A 556 5.28 -6.83 21.02
C ASP A 556 4.68 -6.43 19.66
N SER A 557 5.45 -6.57 18.56
CA SER A 557 4.99 -6.27 17.20
C SER A 557 3.87 -7.19 16.69
N LYS A 558 3.47 -8.20 17.46
CA LYS A 558 2.30 -9.05 17.22
C LYS A 558 1.16 -8.74 18.19
N LEU A 559 1.25 -7.61 18.89
CA LEU A 559 0.29 -7.11 19.85
C LEU A 559 0.13 -7.98 21.10
N LYS A 560 1.07 -8.89 21.37
CA LYS A 560 1.04 -9.74 22.57
C LYS A 560 1.62 -8.99 23.76
N VAL A 561 0.93 -9.06 24.90
CA VAL A 561 1.41 -8.43 26.14
C VAL A 561 2.68 -9.15 26.60
N TYR A 562 3.78 -8.40 26.76
CA TYR A 562 5.06 -8.97 27.19
C TYR A 562 4.91 -9.75 28.49
N GLY A 563 5.62 -10.88 28.62
CA GLY A 563 5.56 -11.72 29.83
C GLY A 563 4.30 -12.60 29.94
N THR A 564 3.40 -12.56 28.96
CA THR A 564 2.18 -13.35 28.94
C THR A 564 2.08 -14.28 27.72
N LYS A 565 1.25 -15.31 27.83
CA LYS A 565 0.69 -16.08 26.71
C LYS A 565 -0.81 -15.81 26.64
N ASN A 566 -1.37 -15.96 25.45
CA ASN A 566 -2.81 -15.92 25.21
C ASN A 566 -3.47 -14.56 25.54
N LEU A 567 -2.71 -13.47 25.54
CA LEU A 567 -3.22 -12.13 25.77
C LEU A 567 -2.67 -11.15 24.75
N ARG A 568 -3.58 -10.41 24.11
CA ARG A 568 -3.25 -9.30 23.21
C ARG A 568 -4.04 -8.05 23.54
N VAL A 569 -3.50 -6.90 23.16
CA VAL A 569 -4.23 -5.63 23.17
C VAL A 569 -4.43 -5.18 21.73
N VAL A 570 -5.65 -4.82 21.34
CA VAL A 570 -5.99 -4.45 19.96
C VAL A 570 -6.94 -3.25 19.97
N ASP A 571 -6.38 -2.07 20.20
CA ASP A 571 -7.07 -0.78 20.12
C ASP A 571 -6.05 0.37 20.01
N ALA A 572 -6.48 1.63 20.15
CA ALA A 572 -5.60 2.79 20.04
C ALA A 572 -4.47 2.86 21.10
N SER A 573 -4.57 2.10 22.20
CA SER A 573 -3.52 2.06 23.24
C SER A 573 -2.19 1.51 22.70
N VAL A 574 -2.22 0.70 21.63
CA VAL A 574 -0.99 0.08 21.10
C VAL A 574 -0.20 0.99 20.17
N LEU A 575 -0.77 2.10 19.72
CA LEU A 575 -0.10 3.00 18.77
C LEU A 575 1.17 3.58 19.42
N PRO A 576 2.38 3.25 18.92
CA PRO A 576 3.62 3.66 19.60
C PRO A 576 3.88 5.16 19.50
N LEU A 577 3.41 5.76 18.41
CA LEU A 577 3.43 7.19 18.17
C LEU A 577 2.09 7.58 17.55
N GLU A 578 1.49 8.65 18.05
CA GLU A 578 0.22 9.13 17.51
C GLU A 578 0.39 9.56 16.03
N PRO A 579 -0.42 9.02 15.09
CA PRO A 579 -0.36 9.44 13.70
C PRO A 579 -1.00 10.82 13.52
N SER A 580 -0.65 11.55 12.46
CA SER A 580 -1.18 12.89 12.24
C SER A 580 -2.69 12.85 11.99
N GLY A 581 -3.47 13.58 12.80
CA GLY A 581 -4.91 13.81 12.60
C GLY A 581 -5.84 12.77 13.21
N ASN A 582 -7.05 12.60 12.65
CA ASN A 582 -8.03 11.67 13.22
C ASN A 582 -7.59 10.22 13.13
N ILE A 583 -7.62 9.52 14.27
CA ILE A 583 -7.01 8.19 14.38
C ILE A 583 -7.92 7.02 14.00
N GLN A 584 -9.22 7.25 13.71
CA GLN A 584 -10.17 6.14 13.55
C GLN A 584 -9.77 5.14 12.45
N SER A 585 -9.32 5.63 11.29
CA SER A 585 -8.89 4.77 10.18
C SER A 585 -7.64 3.97 10.53
N ALA A 586 -6.75 4.55 11.34
CA ALA A 586 -5.57 3.85 11.86
C ALA A 586 -5.99 2.70 12.79
N VAL A 587 -6.96 2.93 13.67
CA VAL A 587 -7.47 1.91 14.59
C VAL A 587 -8.19 0.78 13.84
N TYR A 588 -8.99 1.09 12.82
CA TYR A 588 -9.58 0.06 11.94
C TYR A 588 -8.49 -0.77 11.24
N ALA A 589 -7.48 -0.11 10.67
CA ALA A 589 -6.40 -0.80 9.97
C ALA A 589 -5.57 -1.70 10.90
N VAL A 590 -5.27 -1.22 12.12
CA VAL A 590 -4.59 -2.02 13.16
C VAL A 590 -5.44 -3.24 13.54
N ALA A 591 -6.75 -3.07 13.73
CA ALA A 591 -7.64 -4.17 14.09
C ALA A 591 -7.78 -5.22 12.98
N GLU A 592 -7.90 -4.79 11.72
CA GLU A 592 -7.94 -5.68 10.57
C GLU A 592 -6.63 -6.48 10.40
N ARG A 593 -5.48 -5.84 10.64
CA ARG A 593 -4.18 -6.51 10.66
C ARG A 593 -4.04 -7.47 11.84
N ALA A 594 -4.51 -7.07 13.02
CA ALA A 594 -4.50 -7.92 14.21
C ALA A 594 -5.29 -9.21 13.98
N ALA A 595 -6.43 -9.14 13.30
CA ALA A 595 -7.21 -10.33 12.93
C ALA A 595 -6.38 -11.31 12.11
N ASP A 596 -5.64 -10.82 11.10
CA ASP A 596 -4.78 -11.66 10.25
C ASP A 596 -3.59 -12.23 11.06
N LEU A 597 -2.95 -11.43 11.93
CA LEU A 597 -1.89 -11.90 12.83
C LEU A 597 -2.35 -12.99 13.82
N ILE A 598 -3.61 -12.94 14.27
CA ILE A 598 -4.19 -13.97 15.14
C ILE A 598 -4.46 -15.24 14.32
N LYS A 599 -5.06 -15.11 13.13
CA LYS A 599 -5.32 -16.25 12.23
C LYS A 599 -4.03 -16.98 11.81
N GLU A 600 -2.98 -16.26 11.43
CA GLU A 600 -1.68 -16.85 11.05
C GLU A 600 -1.04 -17.67 12.18
N SER A 601 -1.16 -17.20 13.42
CA SER A 601 -0.58 -17.89 14.58
C SER A 601 -1.20 -19.26 14.84
N ARG A 602 -2.42 -19.50 14.35
CA ARG A 602 -3.11 -20.79 14.42
C ARG A 602 -2.60 -21.79 13.38
N THR A 603 -2.35 -21.35 12.14
CA THR A 603 -1.98 -22.24 11.03
C THR A 603 -0.61 -22.92 11.26
N ARG A 604 0.33 -22.22 11.91
CA ARG A 604 1.68 -22.76 12.21
C ARG A 604 1.71 -23.86 13.27
N LEU A 605 0.65 -24.07 14.05
CA LEU A 605 0.59 -25.12 15.07
C LEU A 605 0.20 -26.49 14.50
N ASN A 606 -0.28 -26.58 13.25
CA ASN A 606 -0.82 -27.81 12.66
C ASN A 606 0.11 -28.54 11.67
N THR A 607 1.27 -27.98 11.28
CA THR A 607 2.09 -28.48 10.15
C THR A 607 3.38 -29.23 10.51
N PHE A 608 3.49 -29.83 11.70
CA PHE A 608 4.63 -30.69 12.04
C PHE A 608 4.29 -32.19 11.85
N ARG A 609 4.72 -32.80 10.73
CA ARG A 609 5.35 -34.15 10.61
C ARG A 609 5.32 -34.75 9.17
N VAL A 610 6.49 -35.25 8.73
CA VAL A 610 6.80 -36.31 7.72
C VAL A 610 7.23 -35.92 6.28
N SER A 611 6.99 -34.72 5.74
CA SER A 611 7.31 -34.40 4.32
C SER A 611 8.78 -34.02 4.00
N ASP A 612 9.61 -33.71 4.99
CA ASP A 612 10.78 -32.84 4.78
C ASP A 612 12.06 -33.54 4.24
N MET A 613 12.07 -34.87 4.06
CA MET A 613 13.28 -35.61 3.65
C MET A 613 13.47 -35.75 2.13
N ALA A 614 12.41 -35.67 1.33
CA ALA A 614 12.49 -35.85 -0.12
C ALA A 614 12.90 -34.57 -0.88
N GLU A 615 12.53 -33.39 -0.37
CA GLU A 615 12.92 -32.10 -0.95
C GLU A 615 14.41 -31.75 -0.75
N LEU A 616 15.02 -32.27 0.33
CA LEU A 616 16.42 -31.99 0.66
C LEU A 616 17.39 -32.59 -0.38
N VAL A 617 17.11 -33.81 -0.85
CA VAL A 617 17.95 -34.53 -1.84
C VAL A 617 17.86 -33.88 -3.23
N GLY A 618 16.67 -33.42 -3.62
CA GLY A 618 16.46 -32.69 -4.88
C GLY A 618 17.18 -31.34 -4.91
N THR A 619 17.26 -30.67 -3.76
CA THR A 619 17.90 -29.36 -3.62
C THR A 619 19.43 -29.46 -3.70
N VAL A 620 20.05 -30.49 -3.11
CA VAL A 620 21.52 -30.69 -3.15
C VAL A 620 22.03 -30.96 -4.57
N ALA A 621 21.26 -31.69 -5.39
CA ALA A 621 21.59 -31.95 -6.79
C ALA A 621 21.59 -30.67 -7.64
N ALA A 622 20.64 -29.76 -7.41
CA ALA A 622 20.56 -28.48 -8.11
C ALA A 622 21.75 -27.56 -7.79
N VAL A 623 22.22 -27.55 -6.54
CA VAL A 623 23.36 -26.73 -6.10
C VAL A 623 24.68 -27.21 -6.72
N LEU A 624 24.88 -28.52 -6.83
CA LEU A 624 26.10 -29.10 -7.45
C LEU A 624 26.20 -28.76 -8.94
N GLN A 625 25.09 -28.79 -9.66
CA GLN A 625 25.05 -28.49 -11.09
C GLN A 625 25.31 -27.00 -11.38
N LEU A 626 24.88 -26.12 -10.47
CA LEU A 626 25.13 -24.68 -10.55
C LEU A 626 26.61 -24.33 -10.27
N ALA A 627 27.23 -24.98 -9.28
CA ALA A 627 28.65 -24.76 -8.95
C ALA A 627 29.59 -25.13 -10.11
N GLN A 628 29.26 -26.20 -10.83
CA GLN A 628 30.01 -26.66 -11.99
C GLN A 628 29.90 -25.68 -13.18
N THR A 629 28.74 -25.05 -13.34
CA THR A 629 28.49 -24.03 -14.37
C THR A 629 29.29 -22.75 -14.09
N VAL A 630 29.32 -22.27 -12.84
CA VAL A 630 30.09 -21.09 -12.43
C VAL A 630 31.60 -21.28 -12.63
N ALA A 631 32.12 -22.47 -12.32
CA ALA A 631 33.54 -22.77 -12.50
C ALA A 631 33.95 -22.78 -13.99
N SER A 632 33.09 -23.28 -14.88
CA SER A 632 33.32 -23.29 -16.33
C SER A 632 33.33 -21.87 -16.91
N THR A 633 32.39 -21.02 -16.48
CA THR A 633 32.30 -19.62 -16.93
C THR A 633 33.49 -18.79 -16.44
N ALA A 634 33.95 -19.00 -15.20
CA ALA A 634 35.13 -18.29 -14.68
C ALA A 634 36.42 -18.59 -15.47
N LEU A 635 36.57 -19.82 -15.98
CA LEU A 635 37.68 -20.24 -16.85
C LEU A 635 37.59 -19.58 -18.23
N GLN A 636 36.40 -19.55 -18.84
CA GLN A 636 36.17 -18.88 -20.14
C GLN A 636 36.43 -17.37 -20.06
N VAL A 637 36.02 -16.75 -18.95
CA VAL A 637 36.27 -15.33 -18.68
C VAL A 637 37.77 -15.07 -18.46
N HIS A 638 38.51 -15.93 -17.75
CA HIS A 638 39.96 -15.80 -17.62
C HIS A 638 40.70 -15.82 -18.97
N ASP A 639 40.33 -16.75 -19.85
CA ASP A 639 40.94 -16.87 -21.18
C ASP A 639 40.63 -15.66 -22.06
N PHE A 640 39.43 -15.09 -21.94
CA PHE A 640 39.01 -13.85 -22.59
C PHE A 640 39.86 -12.63 -22.19
N PHE A 641 40.22 -12.47 -20.90
CA PHE A 641 41.03 -11.33 -20.44
C PHE A 641 42.50 -11.38 -20.85
N SER A 642 43.02 -12.56 -21.18
CA SER A 642 44.38 -12.68 -21.73
C SER A 642 44.53 -12.00 -23.11
N VAL A 643 43.42 -11.69 -23.78
CA VAL A 643 43.35 -11.20 -25.15
C VAL A 643 43.22 -9.66 -25.27
N ILE A 644 42.79 -8.95 -24.22
CA ILE A 644 42.28 -7.56 -24.31
C ILE A 644 43.25 -6.49 -23.74
N GLN A 645 44.54 -6.78 -23.67
CA GLN A 645 45.55 -6.03 -22.89
C GLN A 645 45.74 -4.53 -23.26
N ASN A 646 45.00 -3.97 -24.24
CA ASN A 646 45.19 -2.61 -24.77
C ASN A 646 43.89 -1.78 -25.04
N ALA A 647 42.79 -1.92 -24.24
CA ALA A 647 41.51 -1.22 -24.48
C ALA A 647 40.96 -0.38 -23.27
N PRO A 648 41.37 0.89 -23.08
CA PRO A 648 41.21 1.61 -21.80
C PRO A 648 39.79 2.10 -21.42
N ARG A 649 38.82 2.19 -22.33
CA ARG A 649 37.44 2.63 -22.00
C ARG A 649 36.56 1.45 -21.57
N GLU A 650 36.53 0.36 -22.33
CA GLU A 650 35.78 -0.85 -22.02
C GLU A 650 36.34 -1.59 -20.79
N ILE A 651 37.66 -1.50 -20.53
CA ILE A 651 38.30 -2.00 -19.30
C ILE A 651 37.69 -1.37 -18.04
N ARG A 652 37.26 -0.10 -18.07
CA ARG A 652 36.65 0.57 -16.91
C ARG A 652 35.27 0.02 -16.56
N THR A 653 34.41 -0.17 -17.55
CA THR A 653 33.05 -0.73 -17.34
C THR A 653 33.13 -2.18 -16.89
N ILE A 654 33.92 -3.01 -17.58
CA ILE A 654 34.13 -4.42 -17.24
C ILE A 654 34.80 -4.55 -15.86
N SER A 655 35.72 -3.65 -15.48
CA SER A 655 36.35 -3.68 -14.15
C SER A 655 35.34 -3.44 -13.03
N ARG A 656 34.30 -2.63 -13.24
CA ARG A 656 33.25 -2.40 -12.25
C ARG A 656 32.42 -3.67 -12.03
N ASP A 657 32.07 -4.35 -13.11
CA ASP A 657 31.22 -5.55 -13.05
C ASP A 657 31.99 -6.77 -12.51
N VAL A 658 33.28 -6.90 -12.87
CA VAL A 658 34.19 -7.89 -12.26
C VAL A 658 34.38 -7.62 -10.76
N HIS A 659 34.46 -6.36 -10.34
CA HIS A 659 34.54 -6.01 -8.92
C HIS A 659 33.25 -6.38 -8.17
N ALA A 660 32.09 -6.08 -8.74
CA ALA A 660 30.79 -6.45 -8.18
C ALA A 660 30.63 -7.99 -8.07
N PHE A 661 31.06 -8.73 -9.10
CA PHE A 661 31.01 -10.19 -9.10
C PHE A 661 32.00 -10.81 -8.10
N TYR A 662 33.22 -10.26 -8.00
CA TYR A 662 34.18 -10.66 -6.97
C TYR A 662 33.66 -10.43 -5.55
N MET A 663 32.95 -9.32 -5.30
CA MET A 663 32.31 -9.04 -4.02
C MET A 663 31.18 -10.05 -3.72
N LEU A 664 30.36 -10.40 -4.71
CA LEU A 664 29.30 -11.41 -4.55
C LEU A 664 29.86 -12.79 -4.19
N VAL A 665 30.90 -13.26 -4.90
CA VAL A 665 31.54 -14.55 -4.65
C VAL A 665 32.21 -14.60 -3.27
N ASN A 666 32.84 -13.50 -2.83
CA ASN A 666 33.41 -13.40 -1.48
C ASN A 666 32.34 -13.37 -0.40
N ASN A 667 31.23 -12.66 -0.61
CA ASN A 667 30.13 -12.62 0.35
C ASN A 667 29.49 -14.02 0.52
N LEU A 668 29.33 -14.77 -0.57
CA LEU A 668 28.87 -16.16 -0.49
C LEU A 668 29.88 -17.06 0.23
N ALA A 669 31.17 -17.00 -0.14
CA ALA A 669 32.20 -17.79 0.53
C ALA A 669 32.26 -17.50 2.05
N THR A 670 32.04 -16.24 2.44
CA THR A 670 32.01 -15.81 3.84
C THR A 670 30.74 -16.28 4.55
N SER A 671 29.60 -16.29 3.86
CA SER A 671 28.32 -16.76 4.41
C SER A 671 28.28 -18.29 4.61
N LEU A 672 28.87 -19.06 3.67
CA LEU A 672 28.99 -20.52 3.78
C LEU A 672 29.96 -20.98 4.88
N LEU A 673 30.92 -20.13 5.24
CA LEU A 673 31.87 -20.37 6.32
C LEU A 673 31.40 -19.76 7.66
N SER A 674 30.17 -19.23 7.72
CA SER A 674 29.63 -18.67 8.95
C SER A 674 29.39 -19.77 10.00
N PRO A 675 29.60 -19.50 11.29
CA PRO A 675 29.48 -20.50 12.36
C PRO A 675 28.12 -21.22 12.38
N SER A 676 27.04 -20.51 12.00
CA SER A 676 25.67 -21.03 11.94
C SER A 676 25.48 -22.07 10.83
N VAL A 677 26.11 -21.85 9.66
CA VAL A 677 26.07 -22.79 8.54
C VAL A 677 26.99 -23.97 8.82
N VAL A 678 28.16 -23.73 9.40
CA VAL A 678 29.10 -24.80 9.81
C VAL A 678 28.45 -25.72 10.86
N ALA A 679 27.72 -25.18 11.84
CA ALA A 679 27.01 -25.98 12.84
C ALA A 679 25.88 -26.84 12.22
N ALA A 680 25.15 -26.31 11.24
CA ALA A 680 24.13 -27.07 10.50
C ALA A 680 24.73 -28.16 9.59
N VAL A 681 25.96 -27.95 9.11
CA VAL A 681 26.72 -28.89 8.27
C VAL A 681 27.37 -30.00 9.12
N GLU A 682 27.91 -29.67 10.29
CA GLU A 682 28.50 -30.64 11.23
C GLU A 682 27.46 -31.57 11.86
N SER A 683 26.18 -31.17 11.85
CA SER A 683 25.06 -31.99 12.30
C SER A 683 24.55 -33.02 11.29
N ASP A 684 25.04 -32.99 10.03
CA ASP A 684 24.55 -33.82 8.94
C ASP A 684 25.66 -34.19 7.94
N ALA A 685 26.07 -35.46 7.95
CA ALA A 685 27.22 -35.97 7.19
C ALA A 685 27.07 -35.88 5.66
N GLU A 686 25.85 -35.90 5.11
CA GLU A 686 25.64 -35.78 3.66
C GLU A 686 25.79 -34.32 3.20
N ILE A 687 25.35 -33.37 4.03
CA ILE A 687 25.52 -31.93 3.80
C ILE A 687 27.01 -31.56 3.89
N GLU A 688 27.75 -32.16 4.83
CA GLU A 688 29.20 -31.96 4.97
C GLU A 688 29.99 -32.39 3.71
N ILE A 689 29.63 -33.55 3.14
CA ILE A 689 30.25 -34.05 1.91
C ILE A 689 29.90 -33.14 0.72
N ALA A 690 28.63 -32.73 0.58
CA ALA A 690 28.19 -31.82 -0.47
C ALA A 690 28.91 -30.45 -0.40
N LEU A 691 29.07 -29.88 0.80
CA LEU A 691 29.74 -28.59 1.00
C LEU A 691 31.25 -28.65 0.72
N LYS A 692 31.93 -29.73 1.13
CA LYS A 692 33.36 -29.94 0.81
C LYS A 692 33.59 -29.98 -0.70
N THR A 693 32.67 -30.57 -1.46
CA THR A 693 32.74 -30.67 -2.92
C THR A 693 32.54 -29.31 -3.61
N LEU A 694 31.90 -28.34 -2.94
CA LEU A 694 31.65 -26.96 -3.41
C LEU A 694 32.78 -25.97 -3.10
N LEU A 695 33.47 -26.15 -1.97
CA LEU A 695 34.52 -25.23 -1.51
C LEU A 695 35.72 -25.16 -2.45
N ASP A 696 36.09 -26.26 -3.11
CA ASP A 696 37.23 -26.32 -4.03
C ASP A 696 36.97 -25.58 -5.35
N PRO A 697 35.84 -25.76 -6.05
CA PRO A 697 35.43 -24.91 -7.17
C PRO A 697 35.37 -23.42 -6.83
N MET A 698 34.86 -23.06 -5.64
CA MET A 698 34.78 -21.67 -5.19
C MET A 698 36.16 -21.07 -4.92
N ARG A 699 37.09 -21.83 -4.33
CA ARG A 699 38.49 -21.42 -4.16
C ARG A 699 39.18 -21.17 -5.50
N ASN A 700 38.93 -22.04 -6.48
CA ASN A 700 39.45 -21.86 -7.84
C ASN A 700 38.88 -20.61 -8.51
N CYS A 701 37.57 -20.38 -8.43
CA CYS A 701 36.91 -19.18 -8.95
C CYS A 701 37.47 -17.90 -8.30
N ARG A 702 37.63 -17.90 -6.97
CA ARG A 702 38.22 -16.77 -6.23
C ARG A 702 39.67 -16.52 -6.64
N ALA A 703 40.47 -17.56 -6.80
CA ALA A 703 41.86 -17.45 -7.24
C ALA A 703 41.97 -16.85 -8.65
N VAL A 704 41.08 -17.25 -9.56
CA VAL A 704 41.00 -16.69 -10.92
C VAL A 704 40.63 -15.20 -10.89
N LEU A 705 39.57 -14.83 -10.15
CA LEU A 705 39.13 -13.44 -10.05
C LEU A 705 40.17 -12.52 -9.37
N THR A 706 40.91 -13.02 -8.38
CA THR A 706 42.03 -12.28 -7.76
C THR A 706 43.15 -12.02 -8.77
N ARG A 707 43.56 -13.02 -9.56
CA ARG A 707 44.57 -12.82 -10.63
C ARG A 707 44.12 -11.80 -11.67
N MET A 708 42.82 -11.75 -11.98
CA MET A 708 42.24 -10.77 -12.90
C MET A 708 42.27 -9.36 -12.30
N LYS A 709 41.88 -9.21 -11.03
CA LYS A 709 41.97 -7.94 -10.29
C LYS A 709 43.41 -7.41 -10.25
N ASP A 710 44.38 -8.28 -9.98
CA ASP A 710 45.79 -7.90 -9.90
C ASP A 710 46.35 -7.47 -11.27
N LYS A 711 45.94 -8.13 -12.36
CA LYS A 711 46.29 -7.72 -13.73
C LYS A 711 45.65 -6.39 -14.16
N LEU A 712 44.46 -6.04 -13.64
CA LEU A 712 43.74 -4.81 -13.98
C LEU A 712 44.19 -3.58 -13.16
N SER A 713 44.76 -3.80 -11.98
CA SER A 713 45.23 -2.78 -11.03
C SER A 713 46.13 -1.68 -11.64
N PRO A 714 47.09 -1.97 -12.55
CA PRO A 714 47.96 -0.94 -13.14
C PRO A 714 47.23 0.04 -14.07
N HIS A 715 46.08 -0.34 -14.63
CA HIS A 715 45.34 0.48 -15.61
C HIS A 715 44.30 1.41 -14.97
N LEU A 716 44.10 1.33 -13.65
CA LEU A 716 43.11 2.12 -12.90
C LEU A 716 43.69 3.41 -12.28
N LYS A 717 45.01 3.61 -12.33
CA LYS A 717 45.69 4.80 -11.81
C LYS A 717 46.22 5.67 -12.94
N ALA A 718 45.35 6.47 -13.57
CA ALA A 718 45.76 7.64 -14.35
C ALA A 718 44.64 8.70 -14.36
N ASP A 719 44.88 9.69 -13.50
CA ASP A 719 44.44 11.08 -13.40
C ASP A 719 42.97 11.51 -13.34
N VAL A 720 42.67 11.99 -12.13
CA VAL A 720 41.72 13.01 -11.73
C VAL A 720 42.32 14.37 -12.09
N SER A 721 41.94 14.98 -13.21
CA SER A 721 42.02 16.45 -13.36
C SER A 721 41.12 16.97 -14.48
N ALA A 722 40.17 17.82 -14.05
CA ALA A 722 39.50 18.90 -14.76
C ALA A 722 39.04 18.69 -16.21
N VAL A 723 37.72 18.54 -16.41
CA VAL A 723 36.98 19.35 -17.38
C VAL A 723 35.59 19.66 -16.81
N GLN A 724 35.40 20.89 -16.30
CA GLN A 724 34.10 21.55 -16.28
C GLN A 724 33.79 22.00 -17.71
N VAL A 725 32.58 21.76 -18.21
CA VAL A 725 31.97 22.61 -19.23
C VAL A 725 30.58 23.00 -18.74
N SER A 726 30.44 24.28 -18.47
CA SER A 726 29.19 25.01 -18.30
C SER A 726 29.07 25.99 -19.46
N GLY A 727 27.86 26.24 -19.95
CA GLY A 727 27.55 27.44 -20.75
C GLY A 727 26.96 27.18 -22.13
N GLN A 728 25.64 27.39 -22.22
CA GLN A 728 24.88 28.11 -23.25
C GLN A 728 25.56 28.40 -24.60
N ASP A 729 24.93 27.91 -25.68
CA ASP A 729 25.15 28.41 -27.04
C ASP A 729 24.32 29.68 -27.28
N SER A 730 24.97 30.84 -27.27
CA SER A 730 24.53 32.01 -28.02
C SER A 730 25.72 32.56 -28.81
N GLU A 731 25.57 32.50 -30.13
CA GLU A 731 26.28 33.21 -31.20
C GLU A 731 27.73 33.70 -30.96
N GLY A 732 28.66 33.09 -31.70
CA GLY A 732 29.88 33.75 -32.16
C GLY A 732 31.14 33.54 -31.30
N GLY A 733 31.90 32.49 -31.59
CA GLY A 733 33.26 32.31 -31.07
C GLY A 733 34.02 31.17 -31.77
N ASN A 734 35.26 31.44 -32.18
CA ASN A 734 36.14 30.59 -32.99
C ASN A 734 36.43 29.16 -32.45
N PRO A 735 36.90 28.21 -33.30
CA PRO A 735 37.00 26.80 -32.97
C PRO A 735 38.15 26.49 -32.01
N ILE A 736 37.88 25.66 -31.00
CA ILE A 736 38.92 25.07 -30.15
C ILE A 736 39.64 23.98 -30.94
N SER A 737 40.96 24.13 -31.08
CA SER A 737 41.84 23.16 -31.73
C SER A 737 42.02 21.92 -30.86
N VAL A 738 41.52 20.77 -31.30
CA VAL A 738 41.89 19.46 -30.76
C VAL A 738 42.99 18.87 -31.64
N GLU A 739 44.13 18.57 -31.04
CA GLU A 739 45.29 17.95 -31.68
C GLU A 739 44.91 16.60 -32.30
N ARG A 740 45.09 16.45 -33.63
CA ARG A 740 44.82 15.20 -34.35
C ARG A 740 45.78 14.10 -33.88
N LEU A 741 45.27 13.13 -33.12
CA LEU A 741 45.91 11.83 -32.94
C LEU A 741 45.94 11.07 -34.28
N ARG A 742 47.05 11.20 -35.02
CA ARG A 742 47.35 10.33 -36.18
C ARG A 742 47.65 8.92 -35.69
N MET A 743 46.73 7.98 -35.90
CA MET A 743 46.96 6.55 -35.64
C MET A 743 47.47 5.80 -36.88
N ARG A 744 48.48 4.94 -36.69
CA ARG A 744 49.08 4.07 -37.73
C ARG A 744 48.23 2.81 -37.97
N SER A 745 48.29 2.28 -39.20
CA SER A 745 47.56 1.13 -39.74
C SER A 745 47.72 -0.21 -39.02
N GLY A 746 48.50 -0.31 -37.94
CA GLY A 746 48.65 -1.53 -37.14
C GLY A 746 47.55 -1.76 -36.10
N ASN A 747 46.74 -0.74 -35.76
CA ASN A 747 45.67 -0.83 -34.75
C ASN A 747 44.31 -1.28 -35.32
N VAL A 748 44.29 -1.77 -36.55
CA VAL A 748 43.06 -2.13 -37.27
C VAL A 748 42.38 -3.37 -36.68
N SER A 749 43.11 -4.27 -35.99
CA SER A 749 42.56 -5.47 -35.32
C SER A 749 41.48 -5.15 -34.26
N TRP A 750 41.61 -4.02 -33.56
CA TRP A 750 40.74 -3.67 -32.42
C TRP A 750 39.30 -3.32 -32.84
N TYR A 751 39.12 -2.77 -34.04
CA TYR A 751 37.82 -2.37 -34.60
C TYR A 751 36.87 -3.56 -34.85
N PHE A 752 37.37 -4.80 -34.81
CA PHE A 752 36.66 -6.00 -35.26
C PHE A 752 36.19 -6.92 -34.13
N ARG A 753 36.56 -6.69 -32.86
CA ARG A 753 36.21 -7.61 -31.76
C ARG A 753 35.11 -7.11 -30.80
N ARG A 754 34.45 -5.98 -31.09
CA ARG A 754 33.34 -5.43 -30.28
C ARG A 754 32.21 -6.45 -30.06
N ARG A 755 31.84 -7.24 -31.09
CA ARG A 755 30.77 -8.25 -31.00
C ARG A 755 31.08 -9.36 -29.98
N GLU A 756 32.33 -9.83 -29.94
CA GLU A 756 32.79 -10.84 -28.97
C GLU A 756 32.85 -10.24 -27.56
N VAL A 757 33.29 -8.99 -27.43
CA VAL A 757 33.35 -8.29 -26.13
C VAL A 757 31.97 -8.07 -25.53
N PHE A 758 30.99 -7.65 -26.32
CA PHE A 758 29.61 -7.48 -25.85
C PHE A 758 28.93 -8.82 -25.56
N ALA A 759 29.17 -9.87 -26.35
CA ALA A 759 28.62 -11.20 -26.11
C ALA A 759 29.10 -11.77 -24.76
N THR A 760 30.40 -11.66 -24.47
CA THR A 760 30.98 -12.13 -23.21
C THR A 760 30.54 -11.27 -22.01
N ALA A 761 30.39 -9.96 -22.18
CA ALA A 761 29.85 -9.08 -21.14
C ALA A 761 28.38 -9.41 -20.79
N ILE A 762 27.58 -9.76 -21.80
CA ILE A 762 26.18 -10.21 -21.62
C ILE A 762 26.14 -11.58 -20.91
N GLU A 763 27.01 -12.53 -21.26
CA GLU A 763 27.10 -13.79 -20.52
C GLU A 763 27.51 -13.60 -19.05
N LEU A 764 28.41 -12.66 -18.79
CA LEU A 764 28.83 -12.33 -17.42
C LEU A 764 27.69 -11.73 -16.60
N GLU A 765 26.91 -10.80 -17.17
CA GLU A 765 25.71 -10.24 -16.53
C GLU A 765 24.62 -11.29 -16.31
N ARG A 766 24.37 -12.17 -17.28
CA ARG A 766 23.41 -13.28 -17.15
C ARG A 766 23.83 -14.26 -16.05
N THR A 767 25.12 -14.57 -15.96
CA THR A 767 25.68 -15.45 -14.93
C THR A 767 25.58 -14.82 -13.55
N LYS A 768 25.85 -13.51 -13.43
CA LYS A 768 25.68 -12.72 -12.20
C LYS A 768 24.22 -12.69 -11.74
N ALA A 769 23.26 -12.50 -12.65
CA ALA A 769 21.83 -12.53 -12.34
C ALA A 769 21.37 -13.92 -11.88
N THR A 770 21.79 -14.97 -12.57
CA THR A 770 21.45 -16.38 -12.22
C THR A 770 22.05 -16.77 -10.87
N PHE A 771 23.30 -16.37 -10.60
CA PHE A 771 23.94 -16.56 -9.31
C PHE A 771 23.22 -15.77 -8.20
N GLY A 772 22.82 -14.52 -8.46
CA GLY A 772 22.02 -13.71 -7.52
C GLY A 772 20.66 -14.33 -7.16
N ALA A 773 19.94 -14.90 -8.13
CA ALA A 773 18.68 -15.59 -7.90
C ALA A 773 18.86 -16.88 -7.09
N THR A 774 19.93 -17.64 -7.38
CA THR A 774 20.24 -18.87 -6.63
C THR A 774 20.71 -18.57 -5.21
N MET A 775 21.45 -17.48 -5.01
CA MET A 775 21.78 -16.94 -3.69
C MET A 775 20.54 -16.59 -2.88
N GLY A 776 19.57 -15.91 -3.49
CA GLY A 776 18.28 -15.61 -2.84
C GLY A 776 17.56 -16.88 -2.37
N SER A 777 17.62 -17.95 -3.18
CA SER A 777 17.01 -19.24 -2.87
C SER A 777 17.74 -19.99 -1.73
N ILE A 778 19.08 -20.00 -1.74
CA ILE A 778 19.90 -20.61 -0.68
C ILE A 778 19.78 -19.83 0.64
N THR A 779 19.78 -18.50 0.59
CA THR A 779 19.58 -17.64 1.75
C THR A 779 18.18 -17.81 2.33
N MET A 780 17.16 -17.97 1.50
CA MET A 780 15.80 -18.29 1.93
C MET A 780 15.73 -19.67 2.61
N LEU A 781 16.35 -20.70 2.02
CA LEU A 781 16.44 -22.05 2.62
C LEU A 781 17.21 -22.06 3.96
N LEU A 782 18.34 -21.36 4.05
CA LEU A 782 19.12 -21.24 5.28
C LEU A 782 18.42 -20.37 6.33
N ALA A 783 17.64 -19.35 5.95
CA ALA A 783 16.82 -18.56 6.86
C ALA A 783 15.63 -19.37 7.40
N LEU A 784 15.04 -20.24 6.56
CA LEU A 784 13.98 -21.16 6.97
C LEU A 784 14.51 -22.25 7.93
N LYS A 785 15.74 -22.76 7.73
CA LYS A 785 16.37 -23.76 8.62
C LYS A 785 17.00 -23.15 9.88
N GLY A 786 17.57 -21.93 9.80
CA GLY A 786 18.17 -21.20 10.93
C GLY A 786 17.15 -20.67 11.95
N ALA A 787 15.88 -20.50 11.56
CA ALA A 787 14.80 -20.23 12.50
C ALA A 787 14.45 -21.43 13.40
N SER A 788 15.03 -22.61 13.16
CA SER A 788 14.87 -23.82 13.96
C SER A 788 15.98 -24.05 15.01
N SER A 789 17.12 -23.35 14.97
CA SER A 789 18.14 -23.45 16.03
C SER A 789 18.09 -22.22 16.94
N LYS A 790 17.56 -22.42 18.15
CA LYS A 790 17.67 -21.45 19.24
C LYS A 790 19.14 -21.24 19.62
N ASP A 791 19.41 -20.00 20.04
CA ASP A 791 20.63 -19.49 20.66
C ASP A 791 21.84 -19.27 19.73
N ASP A 792 22.08 -18.01 19.34
CA ASP A 792 23.32 -17.34 19.79
C ASP A 792 23.29 -15.81 19.67
N LYS A 793 23.81 -15.15 20.71
CA LYS A 793 23.95 -13.69 20.84
C LYS A 793 25.27 -13.26 20.20
N ASN A 794 25.30 -12.99 18.89
CA ASN A 794 26.18 -12.00 18.24
C ASN A 794 26.19 -12.18 16.72
N SER A 795 25.59 -11.25 15.97
CA SER A 795 25.92 -11.07 14.55
C SER A 795 25.54 -9.67 14.09
N LYS A 796 26.57 -8.86 13.80
CA LYS A 796 26.48 -7.48 13.31
C LYS A 796 26.25 -7.46 11.79
N ASN A 797 25.30 -6.61 11.38
CA ASN A 797 25.19 -5.85 10.13
C ASN A 797 25.94 -6.36 8.89
N TYR A 798 25.18 -6.88 7.92
CA TYR A 798 25.49 -6.73 6.49
C TYR A 798 24.33 -6.03 5.78
N LYS A 799 24.59 -4.82 5.29
CA LYS A 799 23.70 -3.99 4.47
C LYS A 799 23.96 -4.30 2.99
N HIS A 800 22.96 -4.80 2.26
CA HIS A 800 22.72 -4.47 0.85
C HIS A 800 21.25 -4.76 0.50
N LYS A 801 20.57 -3.77 -0.14
CA LYS A 801 19.19 -3.85 -0.65
C LYS A 801 19.10 -4.83 -1.82
N PHE A 802 18.04 -5.65 -1.85
CA PHE A 802 17.67 -6.52 -2.98
C PHE A 802 16.28 -6.11 -3.51
N ASN A 803 16.13 -6.18 -4.83
CA ASN A 803 15.06 -5.56 -5.61
C ASN A 803 13.75 -6.36 -5.59
N GLU A 804 12.64 -5.63 -5.66
CA GLU A 804 11.24 -6.05 -5.69
C GLU A 804 10.94 -6.88 -6.94
N ASP A 805 10.77 -8.20 -6.78
CA ASP A 805 9.81 -9.00 -7.58
C ASP A 805 9.77 -10.50 -7.20
N ALA A 806 10.53 -10.93 -6.19
CA ALA A 806 10.45 -12.31 -5.70
C ALA A 806 9.16 -12.61 -4.90
N GLY A 807 8.43 -11.59 -4.44
CA GLY A 807 7.21 -11.75 -3.64
C GLY A 807 6.01 -12.31 -4.44
N SER A 808 5.95 -12.01 -5.74
CA SER A 808 4.84 -12.40 -6.61
C SER A 808 4.88 -13.87 -7.04
N ALA A 809 6.06 -14.50 -7.06
CA ALA A 809 6.22 -15.93 -7.37
C ALA A 809 5.88 -16.84 -6.17
N LEU A 810 6.03 -16.36 -4.93
CA LEU A 810 5.79 -17.13 -3.72
C LEU A 810 4.31 -17.29 -3.38
N ASN A 811 3.46 -16.32 -3.75
CA ASN A 811 2.01 -16.40 -3.56
C ASN A 811 1.34 -17.40 -4.52
N VAL A 812 2.01 -17.75 -5.63
CA VAL A 812 1.55 -18.74 -6.61
C VAL A 812 1.91 -20.17 -6.18
N TYR A 813 3.04 -20.36 -5.50
CA TYR A 813 3.45 -21.67 -4.97
C TYR A 813 2.73 -22.03 -3.66
N ALA A 814 2.52 -21.04 -2.77
CA ALA A 814 1.83 -21.27 -1.49
C ALA A 814 0.36 -21.72 -1.66
N ASN A 815 -0.32 -21.25 -2.72
CA ASN A 815 -1.69 -21.64 -3.04
C ASN A 815 -1.79 -22.96 -3.84
N SER A 816 -0.67 -23.57 -4.24
CA SER A 816 -0.68 -24.85 -4.98
C SER A 816 -0.37 -26.09 -4.13
N VAL A 817 -0.09 -25.95 -2.83
CA VAL A 817 0.37 -27.09 -2.00
C VAL A 817 -0.59 -27.49 -0.86
N PHE A 818 -1.45 -26.60 -0.32
CA PHE A 818 -2.43 -26.98 0.73
C PHE A 818 -3.67 -26.05 0.69
N GLY A 819 -4.93 -26.48 0.54
CA GLY A 819 -5.51 -27.81 0.38
C GLY A 819 -7.03 -27.71 0.13
N ASP A 820 -7.64 -28.83 -0.23
CA ASP A 820 -9.08 -29.05 -0.07
C ASP A 820 -9.36 -29.48 1.38
N ASN A 821 -10.33 -28.80 2.02
CA ASN A 821 -11.45 -29.38 2.78
C ASN A 821 -12.00 -28.35 3.78
N GLU A 822 -13.12 -27.72 3.45
CA GLU A 822 -14.25 -27.83 4.39
C GLU A 822 -15.23 -28.88 3.80
N PRO A 823 -16.60 -28.91 3.96
CA PRO A 823 -17.56 -27.77 4.02
C PRO A 823 -18.78 -27.93 4.93
N ALA A 824 -19.35 -26.75 5.18
CA ALA A 824 -20.56 -26.38 5.90
C ALA A 824 -21.84 -27.11 5.50
N ASN A 825 -22.89 -26.96 6.33
CA ASN A 825 -24.20 -26.68 5.76
C ASN A 825 -25.17 -25.95 6.70
N ASN A 826 -25.74 -24.89 6.15
CA ASN A 826 -27.00 -24.26 6.53
C ASN A 826 -28.19 -25.13 6.16
N SER A 827 -29.35 -24.92 6.80
CA SER A 827 -30.64 -25.29 6.21
C SER A 827 -31.80 -24.42 6.70
N MET A 828 -32.49 -23.79 5.76
CA MET A 828 -33.95 -23.86 5.56
C MET A 828 -34.20 -23.42 4.11
N GLU A 829 -34.90 -24.17 3.27
CA GLU A 829 -36.37 -24.13 3.20
C GLU A 829 -37.04 -25.48 2.86
N SER A 830 -38.36 -25.49 2.99
CA SER A 830 -39.25 -26.61 3.30
C SER A 830 -39.46 -27.72 2.24
N PHE A 831 -39.42 -28.96 2.74
CA PHE A 831 -40.22 -30.18 2.44
C PHE A 831 -40.74 -30.39 1.00
N THR A 832 -40.37 -31.44 0.26
CA THR A 832 -40.52 -32.87 0.64
C THR A 832 -39.70 -33.80 -0.28
N THR A 833 -39.29 -34.95 0.31
CA THR A 833 -38.85 -36.22 -0.32
C THR A 833 -37.45 -36.32 -0.96
N LYS A 834 -36.46 -36.46 -0.07
CA LYS A 834 -35.28 -37.36 -0.08
C LYS A 834 -34.77 -37.92 -1.43
N VAL A 835 -33.61 -37.42 -1.88
CA VAL A 835 -32.35 -38.17 -2.06
C VAL A 835 -31.19 -37.22 -1.78
N ASN A 836 -30.27 -37.57 -0.88
CA ASN A 836 -29.12 -36.75 -0.49
C ASN A 836 -28.08 -36.65 -1.62
N LYS A 837 -27.78 -35.44 -2.11
CA LYS A 837 -26.59 -35.16 -2.94
C LYS A 837 -25.36 -34.92 -2.03
N PRO A 838 -24.13 -35.26 -2.45
CA PRO A 838 -22.95 -35.19 -1.59
C PRO A 838 -22.52 -33.74 -1.31
N THR A 839 -22.29 -33.46 -0.03
CA THR A 839 -21.53 -32.32 0.48
C THR A 839 -20.09 -32.41 -0.03
N THR A 840 -19.75 -31.59 -1.04
CA THR A 840 -18.77 -30.50 -0.96
C THR A 840 -17.27 -30.89 -0.67
N ALA A 841 -17.00 -32.16 -0.34
CA ALA A 841 -15.69 -32.83 -0.28
C ALA A 841 -15.25 -33.47 -1.62
N VAL A 842 -15.90 -33.14 -2.75
CA VAL A 842 -15.67 -33.76 -4.08
C VAL A 842 -15.44 -32.68 -5.15
N LEU A 843 -14.80 -31.57 -4.81
CA LEU A 843 -14.53 -30.52 -5.82
C LEU A 843 -13.37 -30.90 -6.77
N ALA A 844 -12.52 -31.84 -6.37
CA ALA A 844 -11.40 -32.37 -7.16
C ALA A 844 -11.59 -33.86 -7.51
N ASP A 845 -12.50 -34.17 -8.43
CA ASP A 845 -12.63 -35.50 -9.04
C ASP A 845 -12.58 -35.38 -10.58
N PRO A 846 -11.39 -35.60 -11.19
CA PRO A 846 -11.24 -35.49 -12.63
C PRO A 846 -12.07 -36.47 -13.45
N ALA A 847 -12.48 -37.61 -12.90
CA ALA A 847 -13.30 -38.59 -13.60
C ALA A 847 -14.73 -38.09 -13.72
N LEU A 848 -15.30 -37.57 -12.61
CA LEU A 848 -16.63 -36.95 -12.60
C LEU A 848 -16.69 -35.66 -13.44
N ALA A 849 -15.61 -34.86 -13.46
CA ALA A 849 -15.51 -33.73 -14.37
C ALA A 849 -15.51 -34.16 -15.84
N GLU A 850 -14.86 -35.28 -16.18
CA GLU A 850 -14.88 -35.80 -17.55
C GLU A 850 -16.27 -36.33 -17.92
N GLU A 851 -17.03 -36.91 -16.99
CA GLU A 851 -18.43 -37.29 -17.20
C GLU A 851 -19.33 -36.09 -17.48
N LEU A 852 -19.23 -35.01 -16.68
CA LEU A 852 -19.95 -33.76 -16.95
C LEU A 852 -19.54 -33.17 -18.30
N LYS A 853 -18.26 -33.22 -18.66
CA LYS A 853 -17.77 -32.75 -19.96
C LYS A 853 -18.29 -33.59 -21.12
N ILE A 854 -18.40 -34.91 -20.98
CA ILE A 854 -19.06 -35.78 -21.96
C ILE A 854 -20.53 -35.41 -22.08
N GLY A 855 -21.21 -35.15 -20.95
CA GLY A 855 -22.57 -34.63 -20.90
C GLY A 855 -22.73 -33.32 -21.68
N ILE A 856 -21.83 -32.36 -21.49
CA ILE A 856 -21.83 -31.07 -22.22
C ILE A 856 -21.61 -31.31 -23.72
N LYS A 857 -20.68 -32.19 -24.08
CA LYS A 857 -20.41 -32.56 -25.49
C LYS A 857 -21.61 -33.23 -26.17
N SER A 858 -22.47 -33.92 -25.41
CA SER A 858 -23.70 -34.50 -25.94
C SER A 858 -24.74 -33.44 -26.36
N LYS A 859 -24.59 -32.19 -25.89
CA LYS A 859 -25.53 -31.07 -26.08
C LYS A 859 -26.96 -31.36 -25.62
N SER A 860 -27.17 -32.41 -24.82
CA SER A 860 -28.50 -32.78 -24.32
C SER A 860 -28.72 -32.23 -22.91
N LYS A 861 -29.67 -31.30 -22.77
CA LYS A 861 -30.10 -30.77 -21.48
C LYS A 861 -30.58 -31.89 -20.54
N PHE A 862 -31.32 -32.86 -21.06
CA PHE A 862 -31.81 -34.01 -20.29
C PHE A 862 -30.67 -34.86 -19.70
N VAL A 863 -29.62 -35.11 -20.49
CA VAL A 863 -28.43 -35.85 -20.00
C VAL A 863 -27.70 -35.04 -18.94
N MET A 864 -27.58 -33.71 -19.11
CA MET A 864 -26.98 -32.84 -18.10
C MET A 864 -27.79 -32.81 -16.80
N GLU A 865 -29.12 -32.70 -16.86
CA GLU A 865 -29.98 -32.77 -15.67
C GLU A 865 -29.81 -34.11 -14.94
N ALA A 866 -29.75 -35.22 -15.67
CA ALA A 866 -29.54 -36.55 -15.08
C ALA A 866 -28.15 -36.70 -14.43
N LEU A 867 -27.10 -36.12 -15.02
CA LEU A 867 -25.76 -36.11 -14.45
C LEU A 867 -25.68 -35.21 -13.21
N LEU A 868 -26.26 -34.01 -13.26
CA LEU A 868 -26.28 -33.06 -12.13
C LEU A 868 -27.11 -33.56 -10.94
N GLN A 869 -27.98 -34.56 -11.13
CA GLN A 869 -28.63 -35.26 -10.00
C GLN A 869 -27.63 -36.01 -9.12
N GLN A 870 -26.48 -36.41 -9.68
CA GLN A 870 -25.50 -37.29 -9.02
C GLN A 870 -24.12 -36.64 -8.86
N ILE A 871 -23.78 -35.68 -9.71
CA ILE A 871 -22.47 -35.02 -9.77
C ILE A 871 -22.61 -33.54 -9.36
N HIS A 872 -21.72 -33.05 -8.50
CA HIS A 872 -21.69 -31.64 -8.11
C HIS A 872 -21.39 -30.73 -9.32
N VAL A 873 -22.03 -29.57 -9.41
CA VAL A 873 -21.97 -28.71 -10.60
C VAL A 873 -20.56 -28.15 -10.89
N ASP A 874 -19.78 -27.91 -9.84
CA ASP A 874 -18.43 -27.31 -9.91
C ASP A 874 -17.26 -28.30 -9.78
N VAL A 875 -17.46 -29.60 -10.06
CA VAL A 875 -16.34 -30.55 -10.12
C VAL A 875 -15.32 -30.10 -11.17
N ARG A 876 -14.03 -30.20 -10.83
CA ARG A 876 -12.92 -29.73 -11.65
C ARG A 876 -12.16 -30.85 -12.35
N ASP A 877 -11.81 -30.64 -13.62
CA ASP A 877 -10.92 -31.54 -14.37
C ASP A 877 -9.45 -31.39 -13.94
N GLN A 878 -8.54 -32.18 -14.51
CA GLN A 878 -7.10 -32.12 -14.21
C GLN A 878 -6.44 -30.76 -14.51
N ALA A 879 -7.10 -29.91 -15.31
CA ALA A 879 -6.66 -28.56 -15.58
C ALA A 879 -7.37 -27.53 -14.69
N GLY A 880 -8.20 -27.95 -13.74
CA GLY A 880 -8.97 -27.05 -12.88
C GLY A 880 -10.20 -26.42 -13.54
N ARG A 881 -10.67 -26.94 -14.68
CA ARG A 881 -11.87 -26.40 -15.37
C ARG A 881 -13.14 -27.07 -14.87
N THR A 882 -14.21 -26.28 -14.73
CA THR A 882 -15.55 -26.75 -14.36
C THR A 882 -16.41 -27.04 -15.59
N ALA A 883 -17.53 -27.72 -15.38
CA ALA A 883 -18.59 -27.87 -16.38
C ALA A 883 -19.01 -26.52 -16.99
N LEU A 884 -19.09 -25.47 -16.18
CA LEU A 884 -19.40 -24.12 -16.65
C LEU A 884 -18.35 -23.61 -17.64
N SER A 885 -17.06 -23.76 -17.35
CA SER A 885 -15.97 -23.38 -18.27
C SER A 885 -16.04 -24.13 -19.61
N HIS A 886 -16.34 -25.43 -19.60
CA HIS A 886 -16.49 -26.23 -20.83
C HIS A 886 -17.74 -25.82 -21.63
N SER A 887 -18.87 -25.58 -20.95
CA SER A 887 -20.10 -25.10 -21.60
C SER A 887 -19.91 -23.72 -22.24
N ALA A 888 -19.15 -22.85 -21.56
CA ALA A 888 -18.81 -21.52 -22.01
C ALA A 888 -17.84 -21.53 -23.20
N GLU A 889 -16.90 -22.48 -23.26
CA GLU A 889 -16.04 -22.71 -24.43
C GLU A 889 -16.84 -23.24 -25.64
N ILE A 890 -17.86 -24.08 -25.41
CA ILE A 890 -18.66 -24.69 -26.50
C ILE A 890 -19.76 -23.75 -27.02
N GLY A 891 -20.23 -22.82 -26.19
CA GLY A 891 -21.24 -21.85 -26.58
C GLY A 891 -22.69 -22.33 -26.41
N ASN A 892 -22.93 -23.37 -25.62
CA ASN A 892 -24.26 -23.96 -25.45
C ASN A 892 -25.08 -23.21 -24.38
N PHE A 893 -25.96 -22.30 -24.82
CA PHE A 893 -26.77 -21.46 -23.94
C PHE A 893 -27.63 -22.25 -22.96
N GLU A 894 -28.34 -23.28 -23.43
CA GLU A 894 -29.30 -24.05 -22.61
C GLU A 894 -28.59 -24.80 -21.48
N ILE A 895 -27.41 -25.37 -21.75
CA ILE A 895 -26.61 -26.06 -20.74
C ILE A 895 -25.92 -25.06 -19.81
N THR A 896 -25.38 -23.95 -20.34
CA THR A 896 -24.77 -22.90 -19.50
C THR A 896 -25.79 -22.30 -18.55
N GLU A 897 -27.01 -21.99 -19.02
CA GLU A 897 -28.09 -21.48 -18.19
C GLU A 897 -28.52 -22.49 -17.12
N LEU A 898 -28.62 -23.77 -17.48
CA LEU A 898 -28.90 -24.85 -16.52
C LEU A 898 -27.83 -24.91 -15.43
N LEU A 899 -26.55 -24.91 -15.80
CA LEU A 899 -25.44 -24.96 -14.84
C LEU A 899 -25.46 -23.76 -13.89
N LEU A 900 -25.74 -22.56 -14.40
CA LEU A 900 -25.86 -21.33 -13.58
C LEU A 900 -27.06 -21.39 -12.63
N LYS A 901 -28.22 -21.90 -13.08
CA LYS A 901 -29.41 -22.10 -12.24
C LYS A 901 -29.18 -23.12 -11.14
N GLU A 902 -28.37 -24.15 -11.41
CA GLU A 902 -27.96 -25.16 -10.43
C GLU A 902 -26.81 -24.68 -9.51
N GLY A 903 -26.42 -23.40 -9.60
CA GLY A 903 -25.48 -22.76 -8.67
C GLY A 903 -24.00 -22.81 -9.08
N ALA A 904 -23.68 -23.04 -10.35
CA ALA A 904 -22.29 -23.05 -10.82
C ALA A 904 -21.58 -21.71 -10.55
N LEU A 905 -20.35 -21.80 -10.04
CA LEU A 905 -19.53 -20.63 -9.75
C LEU A 905 -19.03 -19.92 -11.02
N VAL A 906 -19.51 -18.70 -11.25
CA VAL A 906 -19.20 -17.88 -12.45
C VAL A 906 -17.73 -17.45 -12.57
N SER A 907 -17.00 -17.44 -11.46
CA SER A 907 -15.64 -16.88 -11.36
C SER A 907 -14.54 -17.93 -11.26
N THR A 908 -14.86 -19.23 -11.33
CA THR A 908 -13.87 -20.30 -11.17
C THR A 908 -12.76 -20.21 -12.21
N ARG A 909 -11.50 -20.34 -11.78
CA ARG A 909 -10.33 -20.22 -12.65
C ARG A 909 -9.70 -21.58 -12.90
N GLN A 910 -9.19 -21.75 -14.12
CA GLN A 910 -8.35 -22.86 -14.51
C GLN A 910 -6.97 -22.78 -13.83
N TYR A 911 -6.41 -23.93 -13.44
CA TYR A 911 -5.03 -24.05 -12.93
C TYR A 911 -4.29 -25.10 -13.78
N SER A 912 -3.33 -24.65 -14.59
CA SER A 912 -2.54 -25.55 -15.43
C SER A 912 -1.08 -25.60 -14.96
N LEU A 913 -0.56 -26.81 -14.75
CA LEU A 913 0.86 -27.10 -14.52
C LEU A 913 1.69 -27.12 -15.82
N SER A 914 1.06 -26.89 -16.98
CA SER A 914 1.73 -26.84 -18.28
C SER A 914 2.56 -25.55 -18.42
N ILE A 915 3.78 -25.69 -18.95
CA ILE A 915 4.86 -24.69 -19.04
C ILE A 915 4.50 -23.50 -19.96
N SER A 916 3.34 -23.49 -20.62
CA SER A 916 2.86 -22.35 -21.38
C SER A 916 2.06 -21.37 -20.50
N HIS A 917 2.74 -20.35 -19.98
CA HIS A 917 2.17 -19.30 -19.11
C HIS A 917 0.91 -18.56 -19.65
N ARG A 918 0.52 -18.73 -20.93
CA ARG A 918 -0.60 -17.99 -21.55
C ARG A 918 -2.00 -18.49 -21.19
N ASP A 919 -2.15 -19.76 -20.81
CA ASP A 919 -3.49 -20.40 -20.68
C ASP A 919 -3.96 -20.64 -19.23
N SER A 920 -3.16 -20.28 -18.23
CA SER A 920 -3.55 -20.43 -16.82
C SER A 920 -4.41 -19.26 -16.33
N GLY A 921 -5.31 -19.53 -15.37
CA GLY A 921 -6.16 -18.51 -14.75
C GLY A 921 -7.40 -18.09 -15.53
N LYS A 922 -7.72 -18.72 -16.68
CA LYS A 922 -8.95 -18.43 -17.44
C LYS A 922 -10.20 -18.85 -16.66
N SER A 923 -11.19 -17.96 -16.60
CA SER A 923 -12.53 -18.23 -16.06
C SER A 923 -13.55 -18.45 -17.19
N PRO A 924 -14.80 -18.89 -16.91
CA PRO A 924 -15.80 -19.15 -17.97
C PRO A 924 -15.99 -17.98 -18.95
N ILE A 925 -15.96 -16.73 -18.47
CA ILE A 925 -16.09 -15.55 -19.34
C ILE A 925 -14.90 -15.37 -20.31
N HIS A 926 -13.69 -15.80 -19.94
CA HIS A 926 -12.53 -15.78 -20.83
C HIS A 926 -12.68 -16.81 -21.96
N TRP A 927 -13.17 -18.01 -21.63
CA TRP A 927 -13.43 -19.06 -22.61
C TRP A 927 -14.52 -18.66 -23.61
N ALA A 928 -15.64 -18.14 -23.11
CA ALA A 928 -16.70 -17.61 -23.95
C ALA A 928 -16.20 -16.44 -24.82
N ALA A 929 -15.37 -15.56 -24.26
CA ALA A 929 -14.86 -14.40 -24.99
C ALA A 929 -13.86 -14.78 -26.09
N MET A 930 -12.94 -15.71 -25.80
CA MET A 930 -11.98 -16.25 -26.77
C MET A 930 -12.69 -16.92 -27.96
N LYS A 931 -13.84 -17.56 -27.72
CA LYS A 931 -14.62 -18.25 -28.76
C LYS A 931 -15.69 -17.38 -29.43
N GLY A 932 -15.88 -16.14 -28.97
CA GLY A 932 -16.83 -15.20 -29.58
C GLY A 932 -18.28 -15.46 -29.21
N HIS A 933 -18.55 -16.19 -28.13
CA HIS A 933 -19.90 -16.55 -27.71
C HIS A 933 -20.56 -15.42 -26.93
N LYS A 934 -20.96 -14.35 -27.64
CA LYS A 934 -21.55 -13.14 -27.08
C LYS A 934 -22.76 -13.40 -26.17
N HIS A 935 -23.67 -14.27 -26.58
CA HIS A 935 -24.85 -14.67 -25.81
C HIS A 935 -24.48 -15.36 -24.49
N ILE A 936 -23.37 -16.11 -24.45
CA ILE A 936 -22.85 -16.71 -23.22
C ILE A 936 -22.18 -15.65 -22.34
N VAL A 937 -21.39 -14.75 -22.91
CA VAL A 937 -20.79 -13.63 -22.18
C VAL A 937 -21.88 -12.78 -21.53
N GLU A 938 -22.93 -12.45 -22.26
CA GLU A 938 -24.08 -11.72 -21.74
C GLU A 938 -24.75 -12.45 -20.57
N LEU A 939 -25.00 -13.76 -20.71
CA LEU A 939 -25.55 -14.59 -19.65
C LEU A 939 -24.64 -14.64 -18.42
N LEU A 940 -23.33 -14.83 -18.60
CA LEU A 940 -22.38 -14.86 -17.49
C LEU A 940 -22.32 -13.50 -16.76
N LEU A 941 -22.36 -12.38 -17.48
CA LEU A 941 -22.41 -11.04 -16.88
C LEU A 941 -23.70 -10.80 -16.09
N GLN A 942 -24.85 -11.30 -16.56
CA GLN A 942 -26.12 -11.23 -15.82
C GLN A 942 -26.05 -11.99 -14.48
N TYR A 943 -25.28 -13.08 -14.43
CA TYR A 943 -25.04 -13.87 -13.23
C TYR A 943 -23.80 -13.39 -12.44
N GLY A 944 -23.33 -12.16 -12.67
CA GLY A 944 -22.31 -11.51 -11.85
C GLY A 944 -20.85 -11.79 -12.25
N ALA A 945 -20.58 -12.30 -13.45
CA ALA A 945 -19.21 -12.39 -13.94
C ALA A 945 -18.58 -10.99 -14.09
N ASN A 946 -17.32 -10.84 -13.68
CA ASN A 946 -16.60 -9.57 -13.84
C ASN A 946 -16.10 -9.42 -15.29
N PRO A 947 -16.50 -8.38 -16.05
CA PRO A 947 -16.02 -8.12 -17.41
C PRO A 947 -14.51 -7.83 -17.48
N ASN A 948 -13.92 -7.45 -16.35
CA ASN A 948 -12.49 -7.14 -16.15
C ASN A 948 -11.75 -8.23 -15.36
N ALA A 949 -12.29 -9.44 -15.28
CA ALA A 949 -11.58 -10.57 -14.69
C ALA A 949 -10.21 -10.75 -15.38
N ARG A 950 -9.16 -11.10 -14.62
CA ARG A 950 -7.79 -11.25 -15.15
C ARG A 950 -7.27 -12.67 -15.02
N THR A 951 -6.66 -13.19 -16.09
CA THR A 951 -5.87 -14.45 -16.08
C THR A 951 -4.60 -14.31 -15.22
N THR A 952 -3.83 -15.40 -15.06
CA THR A 952 -2.53 -15.32 -14.35
C THR A 952 -1.51 -14.44 -15.06
N SER A 953 -1.62 -14.28 -16.38
CA SER A 953 -0.82 -13.35 -17.17
C SER A 953 -1.37 -11.92 -17.17
N GLY A 954 -2.48 -11.66 -16.48
CA GLY A 954 -3.13 -10.35 -16.42
C GLY A 954 -4.07 -10.05 -17.58
N ARG A 955 -4.46 -11.06 -18.38
CA ARG A 955 -5.31 -10.84 -19.56
C ARG A 955 -6.79 -10.75 -19.23
N THR A 956 -7.54 -9.89 -19.92
CA THR A 956 -9.00 -9.70 -19.72
C THR A 956 -9.84 -10.43 -20.78
N PRO A 957 -11.16 -10.64 -20.55
CA PRO A 957 -12.08 -11.14 -21.57
C PRO A 957 -12.09 -10.27 -22.84
N ALA A 958 -12.01 -8.94 -22.70
CA ALA A 958 -11.93 -8.03 -23.83
C ALA A 958 -10.64 -8.26 -24.64
N GLN A 959 -9.50 -8.51 -23.98
CA GLN A 959 -8.27 -8.89 -24.66
C GLN A 959 -8.36 -10.21 -25.42
N GLU A 960 -9.01 -11.22 -24.83
CA GLU A 960 -9.22 -12.50 -25.53
C GLU A 960 -10.13 -12.34 -26.75
N ALA A 961 -11.19 -11.54 -26.65
CA ALA A 961 -12.06 -11.19 -27.77
C ALA A 961 -11.32 -10.42 -28.86
N ALA A 962 -10.47 -9.46 -28.48
CA ALA A 962 -9.64 -8.68 -29.41
C ALA A 962 -8.63 -9.57 -30.15
N ALA A 963 -7.90 -10.42 -29.41
CA ALA A 963 -6.93 -11.35 -29.99
C ALA A 963 -7.57 -12.34 -30.98
N ALA A 964 -8.77 -12.81 -30.66
CA ALA A 964 -9.54 -13.73 -31.51
C ALA A 964 -10.34 -13.04 -32.64
N SER A 965 -10.25 -11.70 -32.77
CA SER A 965 -10.93 -10.92 -33.82
C SER A 965 -12.47 -10.90 -33.73
N HIS A 966 -13.03 -10.97 -32.52
CA HIS A 966 -14.49 -10.94 -32.29
C HIS A 966 -15.00 -9.50 -32.08
N ASN A 967 -15.10 -8.72 -33.16
CA ASN A 967 -15.42 -7.28 -33.11
C ASN A 967 -16.72 -6.96 -32.34
N GLU A 968 -17.81 -7.65 -32.67
CA GLU A 968 -19.13 -7.40 -32.04
C GLU A 968 -19.15 -7.72 -30.55
N LEU A 969 -18.40 -8.75 -30.14
CA LEU A 969 -18.25 -9.12 -28.75
C LEU A 969 -17.40 -8.09 -28.00
N LEU A 970 -16.31 -7.60 -28.62
CA LEU A 970 -15.47 -6.59 -28.01
C LEU A 970 -16.26 -5.31 -27.75
N VAL A 971 -17.01 -4.80 -28.74
CA VAL A 971 -17.90 -3.64 -28.56
C VAL A 971 -18.91 -3.87 -27.44
N PHE A 972 -19.47 -5.09 -27.37
CA PHE A 972 -20.38 -5.44 -26.28
C PHE A 972 -19.70 -5.42 -24.91
N LEU A 973 -18.52 -6.01 -24.76
CA LEU A 973 -17.75 -5.98 -23.51
C LEU A 973 -17.39 -4.54 -23.10
N LEU A 974 -16.99 -3.70 -24.06
CA LEU A 974 -16.74 -2.27 -23.83
C LEU A 974 -18.00 -1.54 -23.34
N SER A 975 -19.17 -1.84 -23.91
CA SER A 975 -20.47 -1.31 -23.43
C SER A 975 -20.84 -1.77 -22.00
N LYS A 976 -20.14 -2.79 -21.49
CA LYS A 976 -20.25 -3.32 -20.12
C LYS A 976 -19.03 -2.94 -19.27
N ASN A 977 -18.40 -1.80 -19.57
CA ASN A 977 -17.28 -1.23 -18.82
C ASN A 977 -16.02 -2.13 -18.79
N ALA A 978 -15.79 -2.93 -19.83
CA ALA A 978 -14.51 -3.64 -19.96
C ALA A 978 -13.36 -2.66 -20.26
N ASP A 979 -12.23 -2.83 -19.57
CA ASP A 979 -11.04 -2.01 -19.71
C ASP A 979 -10.22 -2.46 -20.93
N ILE A 980 -10.11 -1.54 -21.90
CA ILE A 980 -9.39 -1.70 -23.16
C ILE A 980 -7.90 -1.36 -23.06
N ASN A 981 -7.45 -0.93 -21.89
CA ASN A 981 -6.11 -0.43 -21.63
C ASN A 981 -5.33 -1.26 -20.61
N THR A 982 -5.91 -2.37 -20.12
CA THR A 982 -5.22 -3.29 -19.19
C THR A 982 -3.89 -3.78 -19.76
N GLN A 983 -2.84 -3.77 -18.93
CA GLN A 983 -1.52 -4.30 -19.26
C GLN A 983 -1.22 -5.61 -18.51
N ALA A 984 -0.56 -6.55 -19.19
CA ALA A 984 -0.11 -7.82 -18.62
C ALA A 984 0.97 -7.61 -17.55
N TYR A 985 0.98 -8.48 -16.53
CA TYR A 985 1.85 -8.32 -15.35
C TYR A 985 3.35 -8.52 -15.63
N SER A 986 3.72 -9.33 -16.63
CA SER A 986 5.12 -9.72 -16.87
C SER A 986 5.93 -8.70 -17.66
N ASP A 987 5.30 -8.02 -18.61
CA ASP A 987 6.00 -7.26 -19.65
C ASP A 987 5.26 -5.97 -20.06
N GLY A 988 4.13 -5.66 -19.43
CA GLY A 988 3.32 -4.47 -19.76
C GLY A 988 2.50 -4.62 -21.05
N TRP A 989 2.30 -5.84 -21.55
CA TRP A 989 1.62 -6.09 -22.83
C TRP A 989 0.16 -5.62 -22.83
N SER A 990 -0.20 -4.72 -23.75
CA SER A 990 -1.55 -4.15 -23.86
C SER A 990 -2.38 -4.80 -24.98
N PRO A 991 -3.71 -4.59 -25.04
CA PRO A 991 -4.53 -5.16 -26.11
C PRO A 991 -4.12 -4.64 -27.49
N LEU A 992 -3.69 -3.37 -27.54
CA LEU A 992 -3.18 -2.74 -28.76
C LEU A 992 -1.88 -3.40 -29.24
N HIS A 993 -0.97 -3.78 -28.33
CA HIS A 993 0.22 -4.55 -28.71
C HIS A 993 -0.14 -5.92 -29.30
N GLU A 994 -1.11 -6.62 -28.70
CA GLU A 994 -1.55 -7.94 -29.17
C GLU A 994 -2.09 -7.90 -30.60
N VAL A 995 -3.01 -6.97 -30.90
CA VAL A 995 -3.65 -6.91 -32.22
C VAL A 995 -2.70 -6.41 -33.30
N ILE A 996 -1.72 -5.57 -32.96
CA ILE A 996 -0.65 -5.15 -33.87
C ILE A 996 0.27 -6.33 -34.13
N TYR A 997 0.69 -7.04 -33.07
CA TYR A 997 1.52 -8.22 -33.19
C TYR A 997 0.90 -9.26 -34.14
N LEU A 998 -0.41 -9.53 -33.97
CA LEU A 998 -1.19 -10.45 -34.80
C LEU A 998 -1.63 -9.88 -36.16
N ASN A 999 -1.22 -8.65 -36.48
CA ASN A 999 -1.56 -7.93 -37.72
C ASN A 999 -3.07 -7.85 -38.01
N LYS A 1000 -3.88 -7.54 -36.99
CA LYS A 1000 -5.34 -7.44 -37.08
C LYS A 1000 -5.78 -5.98 -37.29
N ILE A 1001 -5.57 -5.45 -38.50
CA ILE A 1001 -5.77 -4.03 -38.84
C ILE A 1001 -7.17 -3.52 -38.43
N ALA A 1002 -8.25 -4.24 -38.76
CA ALA A 1002 -9.60 -3.81 -38.39
C ALA A 1002 -9.82 -3.74 -36.87
N MET A 1003 -9.12 -4.59 -36.11
CA MET A 1003 -9.17 -4.57 -34.64
C MET A 1003 -8.31 -3.43 -34.07
N VAL A 1004 -7.20 -3.07 -34.72
CA VAL A 1004 -6.42 -1.86 -34.38
C VAL A 1004 -7.30 -0.63 -34.52
N GLU A 1005 -8.00 -0.46 -35.64
CA GLU A 1005 -8.94 0.66 -35.85
C GLU A 1005 -10.02 0.67 -34.76
N LEU A 1006 -10.63 -0.49 -34.49
CA LEU A 1006 -11.66 -0.59 -33.45
C LEU A 1006 -11.16 -0.22 -32.05
N LEU A 1007 -9.97 -0.68 -31.64
CA LEU A 1007 -9.37 -0.35 -30.35
C LEU A 1007 -9.05 1.14 -30.23
N VAL A 1008 -8.50 1.71 -31.30
CA VAL A 1008 -8.16 3.14 -31.37
C VAL A 1008 -9.41 4.00 -31.27
N ASP A 1009 -10.47 3.66 -32.01
CA ASP A 1009 -11.76 4.36 -31.98
C ASP A 1009 -12.44 4.33 -30.60
N HIS A 1010 -12.10 3.33 -29.77
CA HIS A 1010 -12.61 3.17 -28.41
C HIS A 1010 -11.61 3.62 -27.33
N GLY A 1011 -10.59 4.43 -27.69
CA GLY A 1011 -9.72 5.09 -26.72
C GLY A 1011 -8.56 4.24 -26.19
N ALA A 1012 -8.06 3.29 -26.97
CA ALA A 1012 -6.85 2.55 -26.60
C ALA A 1012 -5.62 3.46 -26.43
N HIS A 1013 -4.83 3.25 -25.39
CA HIS A 1013 -3.60 3.98 -25.12
C HIS A 1013 -2.55 3.70 -26.21
N LEU A 1014 -2.41 4.65 -27.14
CA LEU A 1014 -1.51 4.58 -28.29
C LEU A 1014 -0.03 4.53 -27.89
N ASN A 1015 0.29 5.06 -26.72
CA ASN A 1015 1.64 5.23 -26.18
C ASN A 1015 1.95 4.28 -25.00
N ALA A 1016 1.17 3.21 -24.82
CA ALA A 1016 1.43 2.20 -23.79
C ALA A 1016 2.86 1.62 -23.96
N ARG A 1017 3.61 1.45 -22.86
CA ARG A 1017 5.01 0.98 -22.89
C ARG A 1017 5.14 -0.41 -22.30
N LEU A 1018 5.88 -1.28 -22.99
CA LEU A 1018 6.37 -2.55 -22.44
C LEU A 1018 7.49 -2.31 -21.41
N THR A 1019 7.94 -3.35 -20.68
CA THR A 1019 9.15 -3.29 -19.82
C THR A 1019 10.42 -2.91 -20.59
N SER A 1020 10.46 -3.21 -21.89
CA SER A 1020 11.50 -2.75 -22.82
C SER A 1020 11.30 -1.31 -23.32
N SER A 1021 10.33 -0.59 -22.74
CA SER A 1021 9.89 0.75 -23.15
C SER A 1021 9.35 0.85 -24.59
N LYS A 1022 9.15 -0.28 -25.28
CA LYS A 1022 8.57 -0.29 -26.63
C LYS A 1022 7.11 0.12 -26.61
N THR A 1023 6.72 0.95 -27.58
CA THR A 1023 5.33 1.38 -27.81
C THR A 1023 4.70 0.59 -28.98
N PRO A 1024 3.35 0.65 -29.15
CA PRO A 1024 2.65 0.14 -30.33
C PRO A 1024 3.27 0.59 -31.66
N LEU A 1025 3.71 1.85 -31.75
CA LEU A 1025 4.33 2.41 -32.93
C LEU A 1025 5.69 1.77 -33.25
N HIS A 1026 6.51 1.48 -32.23
CA HIS A 1026 7.76 0.73 -32.44
C HIS A 1026 7.49 -0.66 -33.04
N MET A 1027 6.44 -1.35 -32.57
CA MET A 1027 6.08 -2.67 -33.07
C MET A 1027 5.62 -2.60 -34.53
N ALA A 1028 4.79 -1.61 -34.88
CA ALA A 1028 4.36 -1.37 -36.25
C ALA A 1028 5.54 -1.10 -37.20
N VAL A 1029 6.54 -0.32 -36.74
CA VAL A 1029 7.76 -0.03 -37.51
C VAL A 1029 8.62 -1.29 -37.71
N VAL A 1030 8.81 -2.09 -36.66
CA VAL A 1030 9.56 -3.37 -36.76
C VAL A 1030 8.91 -4.33 -37.74
N GLN A 1031 7.57 -4.38 -37.77
CA GLN A 1031 6.80 -5.18 -38.72
C GLN A 1031 6.67 -4.56 -40.11
N ARG A 1032 7.14 -3.31 -40.31
CA ARG A 1032 7.01 -2.54 -41.55
C ARG A 1032 5.55 -2.37 -42.00
N ASN A 1033 4.63 -2.25 -41.04
CA ASN A 1033 3.20 -2.16 -41.32
C ASN A 1033 2.75 -0.71 -41.50
N ILE A 1034 2.78 -0.24 -42.75
CA ILE A 1034 2.38 1.13 -43.13
C ILE A 1034 0.99 1.48 -42.60
N ARG A 1035 0.02 0.58 -42.80
CA ARG A 1035 -1.37 0.85 -42.47
C ARG A 1035 -1.58 1.06 -40.97
N VAL A 1036 -0.96 0.22 -40.13
CA VAL A 1036 -1.03 0.38 -38.67
C VAL A 1036 -0.33 1.66 -38.22
N MET A 1037 0.82 2.01 -38.82
CA MET A 1037 1.49 3.28 -38.51
C MET A 1037 0.62 4.49 -38.85
N GLU A 1038 -0.02 4.49 -40.02
CA GLU A 1038 -0.94 5.56 -40.42
C GLU A 1038 -2.11 5.68 -39.44
N ILE A 1039 -2.70 4.57 -39.00
CA ILE A 1039 -3.79 4.57 -38.01
C ILE A 1039 -3.32 5.18 -36.68
N LEU A 1040 -2.19 4.69 -36.14
CA LEU A 1040 -1.65 5.16 -34.86
C LEU A 1040 -1.25 6.63 -34.89
N LEU A 1041 -0.52 7.06 -35.91
CA LEU A 1041 -0.06 8.45 -36.05
C LEU A 1041 -1.23 9.40 -36.29
N LYS A 1042 -2.20 9.03 -37.13
CA LYS A 1042 -3.42 9.82 -37.34
C LYS A 1042 -4.25 9.96 -36.06
N ALA A 1043 -4.21 8.95 -35.18
CA ALA A 1043 -4.87 8.98 -33.89
C ALA A 1043 -4.07 9.72 -32.79
N GLY A 1044 -2.86 10.21 -33.09
CA GLY A 1044 -2.04 11.00 -32.16
C GLY A 1044 -1.01 10.20 -31.36
N ALA A 1045 -0.57 9.03 -31.84
CA ALA A 1045 0.58 8.34 -31.27
C ALA A 1045 1.84 9.21 -31.37
N ASP A 1046 2.62 9.28 -30.30
CA ASP A 1046 3.83 10.11 -30.24
C ASP A 1046 4.98 9.40 -30.99
N PRO A 1047 5.50 10.00 -32.08
CA PRO A 1047 6.55 9.39 -32.90
C PRO A 1047 7.94 9.44 -32.26
N ASP A 1048 8.13 10.18 -31.17
CA ASP A 1048 9.44 10.43 -30.54
C ASP A 1048 9.63 9.73 -29.21
N LEU A 1049 8.60 9.07 -28.66
CA LEU A 1049 8.76 8.25 -27.47
C LEU A 1049 9.86 7.21 -27.69
N PRO A 1050 10.90 7.15 -26.84
CA PRO A 1050 11.97 6.20 -27.05
C PRO A 1050 11.73 4.87 -26.31
N MET A 1051 12.23 3.77 -26.87
CA MET A 1051 12.46 2.52 -26.13
C MET A 1051 13.77 2.59 -25.31
N ASN A 1052 14.20 1.47 -24.70
CA ASN A 1052 15.47 1.40 -23.97
C ASN A 1052 16.65 1.96 -24.79
N GLU A 1053 17.60 2.61 -24.11
CA GLU A 1053 18.74 3.33 -24.71
C GLU A 1053 18.34 4.58 -25.53
N ASP A 1054 17.16 5.14 -25.28
CA ASP A 1054 16.61 6.31 -25.97
C ASP A 1054 16.40 6.13 -27.49
N ILE A 1055 16.18 4.89 -27.94
CA ILE A 1055 15.97 4.55 -29.35
C ILE A 1055 14.53 4.87 -29.76
N THR A 1056 14.34 5.78 -30.71
CA THR A 1056 12.99 6.15 -31.23
C THR A 1056 12.53 5.25 -32.40
N PRO A 1057 11.25 5.25 -32.77
CA PRO A 1057 10.76 4.58 -33.99
C PRO A 1057 11.53 4.98 -35.26
N LEU A 1058 11.95 6.25 -35.37
CA LEU A 1058 12.72 6.73 -36.52
C LEU A 1058 14.12 6.13 -36.59
N HIS A 1059 14.77 5.89 -35.44
CA HIS A 1059 16.04 5.16 -35.39
C HIS A 1059 15.89 3.73 -35.95
N LEU A 1060 14.79 3.04 -35.63
CA LEU A 1060 14.51 1.70 -36.14
C LEU A 1060 14.24 1.70 -37.64
N ALA A 1061 13.42 2.63 -38.15
CA ALA A 1061 13.13 2.76 -39.57
C ALA A 1061 14.41 3.06 -40.39
N ALA A 1062 15.26 3.97 -39.89
CA ALA A 1062 16.53 4.34 -40.50
C ALA A 1062 17.54 3.19 -40.49
N ALA A 1063 17.70 2.50 -39.35
CA ALA A 1063 18.55 1.32 -39.24
C ALA A 1063 18.11 0.19 -40.18
N ALA A 1064 16.79 0.02 -40.38
CA ALA A 1064 16.22 -0.97 -41.28
C ALA A 1064 16.30 -0.59 -42.76
N GLY A 1065 16.72 0.65 -43.09
CA GLY A 1065 16.72 1.20 -44.44
C GLY A 1065 15.31 1.37 -45.03
N TRP A 1066 14.29 1.51 -44.18
CA TRP A 1066 12.90 1.48 -44.60
C TRP A 1066 12.38 2.88 -44.96
N ILE A 1067 12.52 3.25 -46.23
CA ILE A 1067 12.21 4.60 -46.74
C ILE A 1067 10.77 5.04 -46.45
N PRO A 1068 9.72 4.24 -46.75
CA PRO A 1068 8.36 4.65 -46.44
C PRO A 1068 8.14 4.94 -44.95
N GLY A 1069 8.75 4.16 -44.05
CA GLY A 1069 8.65 4.39 -42.61
C GLY A 1069 9.33 5.68 -42.16
N VAL A 1070 10.51 5.98 -42.72
CA VAL A 1070 11.22 7.24 -42.48
C VAL A 1070 10.37 8.43 -42.91
N GLU A 1071 9.80 8.37 -44.12
CA GLU A 1071 8.95 9.44 -44.65
C GLU A 1071 7.69 9.65 -43.81
N ILE A 1072 6.99 8.56 -43.47
CA ILE A 1072 5.75 8.63 -42.66
C ILE A 1072 6.03 9.20 -41.28
N LEU A 1073 7.09 8.76 -40.59
CA LEU A 1073 7.42 9.24 -39.25
C LEU A 1073 7.80 10.73 -39.27
N VAL A 1074 8.66 11.16 -40.19
CA VAL A 1074 9.07 12.57 -40.30
C VAL A 1074 7.90 13.46 -40.69
N GLN A 1075 7.04 13.02 -41.61
CA GLN A 1075 5.82 13.77 -41.99
C GLN A 1075 4.83 13.94 -40.82
N ASN A 1076 4.86 13.03 -39.84
CA ASN A 1076 4.03 13.08 -38.65
C ASN A 1076 4.79 13.64 -37.42
N GLY A 1077 5.89 14.35 -37.63
CA GLY A 1077 6.54 15.17 -36.59
C GLY A 1077 7.67 14.49 -35.81
N ALA A 1078 8.18 13.34 -36.25
CA ALA A 1078 9.35 12.71 -35.61
C ALA A 1078 10.60 13.60 -35.69
N GLU A 1079 11.29 13.79 -34.56
CA GLU A 1079 12.55 14.52 -34.46
C GLU A 1079 13.66 13.80 -35.24
N ILE A 1080 14.00 14.36 -36.39
CA ILE A 1080 14.93 13.78 -37.36
C ILE A 1080 16.35 13.63 -36.82
N ASN A 1081 16.72 14.43 -35.81
CA ASN A 1081 18.03 14.46 -35.18
C ASN A 1081 18.03 13.93 -33.73
N ALA A 1082 17.01 13.18 -33.33
CA ALA A 1082 16.96 12.53 -32.01
C ALA A 1082 18.24 11.73 -31.75
N ARG A 1083 18.71 11.68 -30.50
CA ARG A 1083 19.98 11.01 -30.13
C ARG A 1083 19.74 9.91 -29.11
N ASP A 1084 20.29 8.72 -29.37
CA ASP A 1084 20.28 7.63 -28.38
C ASP A 1084 21.26 7.89 -27.22
N SER A 1085 20.98 7.38 -26.03
CA SER A 1085 21.79 7.67 -24.84
C SER A 1085 23.09 6.87 -24.76
N LEU A 1086 23.20 5.76 -25.48
CA LEU A 1086 24.37 4.88 -25.41
C LEU A 1086 25.54 5.40 -26.25
N THR A 1087 25.23 5.88 -27.45
CA THR A 1087 26.21 6.26 -28.48
C THR A 1087 26.05 7.70 -28.95
N LEU A 1088 25.01 8.42 -28.51
CA LEU A 1088 24.65 9.75 -29.02
C LEU A 1088 24.44 9.76 -30.54
N GLU A 1089 24.04 8.63 -31.10
CA GLU A 1089 23.80 8.50 -32.54
C GLU A 1089 22.40 8.94 -32.92
N THR A 1090 22.30 9.56 -34.10
CA THR A 1090 21.03 9.96 -34.71
C THR A 1090 20.53 8.87 -35.68
N PRO A 1091 19.27 8.96 -36.18
CA PRO A 1091 18.78 8.06 -37.22
C PRO A 1091 19.71 7.99 -38.46
N LEU A 1092 20.32 9.12 -38.84
CA LEU A 1092 21.31 9.19 -39.92
C LEU A 1092 22.55 8.32 -39.64
N HIS A 1093 23.07 8.35 -38.41
CA HIS A 1093 24.18 7.49 -37.99
C HIS A 1093 23.79 6.00 -38.00
N LYS A 1094 22.57 5.65 -37.57
CA LYS A 1094 22.09 4.25 -37.63
C LYS A 1094 21.95 3.74 -39.07
N ALA A 1095 21.46 4.59 -39.99
CA ALA A 1095 21.42 4.27 -41.42
C ALA A 1095 22.83 4.06 -41.99
N ALA A 1096 23.81 4.89 -41.60
CA ALA A 1096 25.21 4.75 -41.97
C ALA A 1096 25.83 3.43 -41.49
N ARG A 1097 25.61 3.03 -40.22
CA ARG A 1097 26.10 1.75 -39.67
C ARG A 1097 25.63 0.55 -40.48
N ASN A 1098 24.38 0.58 -40.92
CA ASN A 1098 23.76 -0.49 -41.70
C ASN A 1098 23.95 -0.34 -43.21
N ARG A 1099 24.71 0.66 -43.66
CA ARG A 1099 24.99 0.95 -45.07
C ARG A 1099 23.71 1.17 -45.90
N GLY A 1100 22.68 1.74 -45.26
CA GLY A 1100 21.41 2.06 -45.90
C GLY A 1100 21.51 3.33 -46.74
N LEU A 1101 22.22 3.28 -47.89
CA LEU A 1101 22.52 4.45 -48.73
C LEU A 1101 21.26 5.26 -49.08
N TYR A 1102 20.19 4.60 -49.49
CA TYR A 1102 18.92 5.26 -49.79
C TYR A 1102 18.28 5.94 -48.57
N ALA A 1103 18.44 5.37 -47.38
CA ALA A 1103 17.91 5.98 -46.16
C ALA A 1103 18.75 7.18 -45.73
N ILE A 1104 20.07 7.15 -45.95
CA ILE A 1104 20.97 8.28 -45.75
C ILE A 1104 20.58 9.42 -46.69
N GLU A 1105 20.51 9.15 -48.00
CA GLU A 1105 20.09 10.14 -49.00
C GLU A 1105 18.74 10.74 -48.64
N ARG A 1106 17.79 9.90 -48.21
CA ARG A 1106 16.45 10.38 -47.86
C ARG A 1106 16.43 11.22 -46.58
N LEU A 1107 17.11 10.78 -45.52
CA LEU A 1107 17.20 11.53 -44.26
C LEU A 1107 17.87 12.90 -44.48
N LEU A 1108 18.93 12.96 -45.28
CA LEU A 1108 19.57 14.23 -45.66
C LEU A 1108 18.60 15.13 -46.45
N ALA A 1109 17.87 14.57 -47.42
CA ALA A 1109 16.85 15.31 -48.17
C ALA A 1109 15.68 15.79 -47.29
N LEU A 1110 15.44 15.15 -46.14
CA LEU A 1110 14.44 15.53 -45.15
C LEU A 1110 14.98 16.48 -44.06
N GLY A 1111 16.26 16.87 -44.12
CA GLY A 1111 16.87 17.85 -43.21
C GLY A 1111 17.67 17.29 -42.04
N ALA A 1112 18.11 16.02 -42.09
CA ALA A 1112 18.99 15.46 -41.08
C ALA A 1112 20.33 16.20 -41.03
N ASN A 1113 20.84 16.46 -39.82
CA ASN A 1113 22.08 17.20 -39.61
C ASN A 1113 23.30 16.32 -39.97
N GLU A 1114 23.90 16.59 -41.13
CA GLU A 1114 25.11 15.92 -41.61
C GLU A 1114 26.35 16.17 -40.73
N SER A 1115 26.36 17.28 -39.98
CA SER A 1115 27.46 17.69 -39.11
C SER A 1115 27.33 17.16 -37.67
N ALA A 1116 26.34 16.32 -37.38
CA ALA A 1116 26.19 15.71 -36.07
C ALA A 1116 27.31 14.67 -35.82
N PHE A 1117 27.83 14.63 -34.60
CA PHE A 1117 28.85 13.68 -34.17
C PHE A 1117 28.32 12.79 -33.04
N ASN A 1118 28.67 11.50 -33.08
CA ASN A 1118 28.40 10.55 -32.00
C ASN A 1118 29.41 10.68 -30.84
N CYS A 1119 29.27 9.85 -29.79
CA CYS A 1119 30.16 9.87 -28.62
C CYS A 1119 31.63 9.53 -28.92
N ASP A 1120 31.90 8.91 -30.08
CA ASP A 1120 33.23 8.58 -30.58
C ASP A 1120 33.81 9.69 -31.48
N GLY A 1121 33.10 10.82 -31.63
CA GLY A 1121 33.52 11.97 -32.45
C GLY A 1121 33.41 11.71 -33.95
N GLN A 1122 32.57 10.75 -34.37
CA GLN A 1122 32.38 10.35 -35.76
C GLN A 1122 31.08 10.93 -36.29
N ASN A 1123 31.11 11.47 -37.51
CA ASN A 1123 29.89 11.80 -38.24
C ASN A 1123 29.37 10.58 -39.02
N TYR A 1124 28.26 10.74 -39.73
CA TYR A 1124 27.66 9.63 -40.49
C TYR A 1124 28.56 9.12 -41.64
N GLU A 1125 29.36 9.97 -42.28
CA GLU A 1125 30.30 9.58 -43.35
C GLU A 1125 31.43 8.72 -42.80
N ASP A 1126 32.00 9.11 -41.65
CA ASP A 1126 33.04 8.36 -40.95
C ASP A 1126 32.54 6.95 -40.62
N ILE A 1127 31.32 6.86 -40.07
CA ILE A 1127 30.67 5.58 -39.76
C ILE A 1127 30.40 4.77 -41.03
N LEU A 1128 29.88 5.40 -42.10
CA LEU A 1128 29.58 4.73 -43.37
C LEU A 1128 30.84 4.16 -44.01
N ASN A 1129 31.92 4.93 -44.05
CA ASN A 1129 33.22 4.51 -44.56
C ASN A 1129 33.76 3.33 -43.76
N CYS A 1130 33.70 3.38 -42.42
CA CYS A 1130 34.08 2.27 -41.56
C CYS A 1130 33.21 1.01 -41.78
N ALA A 1131 31.90 1.17 -41.91
CA ALA A 1131 30.96 0.08 -42.13
C ALA A 1131 31.12 -0.57 -43.51
N GLN A 1132 31.46 0.20 -44.54
CA GLN A 1132 31.76 -0.31 -45.88
C GLN A 1132 33.05 -1.14 -45.92
N VAL A 1133 34.08 -0.71 -45.20
CA VAL A 1133 35.36 -1.43 -45.11
C VAL A 1133 35.17 -2.73 -44.31
N ASN A 1134 34.35 -2.73 -43.25
CA ASN A 1134 34.23 -3.85 -42.30
C ASN A 1134 32.78 -4.33 -42.07
N PRO A 1135 32.12 -4.86 -43.12
CA PRO A 1135 30.67 -5.00 -43.17
C PRO A 1135 30.08 -6.01 -42.17
N LYS A 1136 30.85 -7.00 -41.71
CA LYS A 1136 30.38 -8.00 -40.73
C LYS A 1136 30.49 -7.54 -39.27
N HIS A 1137 31.20 -6.44 -39.01
CA HIS A 1137 31.59 -6.01 -37.66
C HIS A 1137 30.84 -4.76 -37.18
N TRP A 1138 30.20 -4.05 -38.12
CA TRP A 1138 29.50 -2.79 -37.88
C TRP A 1138 27.99 -2.86 -38.06
N ALA A 1139 27.48 -3.99 -38.59
CA ALA A 1139 26.05 -4.22 -38.72
C ALA A 1139 25.38 -4.19 -37.34
N VAL A 1140 24.52 -3.20 -37.11
CA VAL A 1140 23.54 -3.25 -36.04
C VAL A 1140 22.55 -4.29 -36.49
N ASP A 1141 22.40 -5.36 -35.71
CA ASP A 1141 21.44 -6.40 -36.01
C ASP A 1141 20.08 -5.75 -36.30
N SER A 1142 19.62 -5.81 -37.55
CA SER A 1142 18.30 -5.30 -37.94
C SER A 1142 17.19 -6.00 -37.15
N SER A 1143 17.50 -7.18 -36.61
CA SER A 1143 16.69 -7.95 -35.69
C SER A 1143 17.01 -7.64 -34.22
N ARG A 1144 17.80 -6.66 -33.78
CA ARG A 1144 17.80 -6.28 -32.35
C ARG A 1144 16.42 -5.77 -31.88
N GLY A 1145 15.56 -5.35 -32.82
CA GLY A 1145 14.11 -5.23 -32.60
C GLY A 1145 13.35 -6.56 -32.46
N ALA A 1146 13.81 -7.63 -33.13
CA ALA A 1146 13.21 -8.96 -33.23
C ALA A 1146 13.90 -10.10 -32.42
N TYR A 1147 15.10 -9.90 -31.87
CA TYR A 1147 15.84 -10.84 -31.01
C TYR A 1147 15.21 -10.91 -29.62
N LEU A 1148 14.38 -9.91 -29.29
CA LEU A 1148 13.46 -9.90 -28.15
C LEU A 1148 12.12 -10.59 -28.46
N MET A 1149 11.79 -10.90 -29.73
CA MET A 1149 10.59 -11.66 -30.08
C MET A 1149 10.81 -13.17 -30.08
N SER A 1150 12.04 -13.66 -30.27
CA SER A 1150 12.32 -15.11 -30.30
C SER A 1150 12.37 -15.79 -28.92
N LEU A 1151 12.43 -15.00 -27.84
CA LEU A 1151 12.43 -15.51 -26.45
C LEU A 1151 11.03 -15.81 -25.90
N HIS A 1152 9.98 -15.65 -26.71
CA HIS A 1152 8.60 -15.86 -26.28
C HIS A 1152 7.80 -16.79 -27.19
N TRP A 1153 8.45 -17.72 -27.90
CA TRP A 1153 7.85 -18.98 -28.37
C TRP A 1153 8.91 -19.86 -29.02
N GLY A 1154 9.11 -21.06 -28.48
CA GLY A 1154 9.74 -22.14 -29.25
C GLY A 1154 8.84 -22.48 -30.44
N THR A 1155 9.45 -22.50 -31.62
CA THR A 1155 9.04 -23.21 -32.85
C THR A 1155 7.68 -23.93 -32.81
N ILE A 1156 6.77 -23.58 -33.74
CA ILE A 1156 6.05 -24.51 -34.62
C ILE A 1156 5.67 -23.74 -35.91
N ASN A 1157 5.83 -24.44 -37.03
CA ASN A 1157 5.66 -24.09 -38.45
C ASN A 1157 4.61 -23.04 -38.84
#